data_AF-A0A1W9XHA8-F1
#
_entry.id   AF-A0A1W9XHA8-F1
#
_cell.length_a   1.000
_cell.length_b   1.000
_cell.length_c   1.000
_cell.angle_alpha   90.00
_cell.angle_beta   90.00
_cell.angle_gamma   90.00
#
_symmetry.space_group_name_H-M   'P 1'
#
loop_
_entity.id
_entity.type
_entity.pdbx_description
1 polymer ?
#
loop_
_entity_poly.entity_id
_entity_poly.type
_entity_poly.pdbx_seq_one_letter_code
_entity_poly.pdbx_strand_id
1 'polypeptide(L)'
;MTIDPKNVRILLVEDAAIMRKIEIKTLKSLYFENIIEAENGNEAIRKLREQEKIDLIISDWNMPEMDGYELLVWVRANEKYKTIPFLMATGQGDSKQEQKAIVAGVSSFVAKPFNADELKNKIDEAFGIRDDEKKISKQEIKPRKTASGKLNLKVAHIQITDHLVLGVLKSLIEKKNLVPRYFELETQCMRGWNPVKESLAKGSVDAACILAPIAMDLFSFGTPIKLILFAHKSGSIFVRNRQGIYDNPYQNFFKGKSFIIPHNMSIHHMLCHIFFTRIGLNPGVAGERGVNVNFEVVDPILMPQFLRDNPNAGGFMVAEPLGTKAIASGVAELQFLSNELWENHPCCVVAMREDIVGQFPDAVHEFTEMLVEAGEFISKKPELAAEIAVDFLDPFKKLGLKVPLLKNVITEKQGIKSVDLYPVIEDLDKIQQYMVREMGLGSLIDLEKFVDTQFADVVCKDRDMNRNPSILYDTKELTLQILERSANLEDETPKAMLNKEGKYLTFNLGEQEFGIDILKIREIIGMIPIRTVPQLPPFIKGVVNLRGKVIPVMDLRLRFGMDEVDYTDRTCIIVLEHEIDAKTIQMGIAVDSVSEVLPIKASTIEDTPSFGTSIDTRHILAVAKIEDGVKILLDIDHVIFGQEDQFIEELLG
;
A
#
# COMPACT_ATOMS: atom_id res chain seq x y z
N MET A 1 -11.60 -19.62 -27.40
CA MET A 1 -12.81 -18.81 -27.66
C MET A 1 -12.54 -17.44 -27.08
N THR A 2 -12.82 -16.36 -27.81
CA THR A 2 -12.74 -14.99 -27.27
C THR A 2 -14.16 -14.48 -27.02
N ILE A 3 -14.45 -14.05 -25.79
CA ILE A 3 -15.70 -13.33 -25.48
C ILE A 3 -15.69 -12.02 -26.26
N ASP A 4 -16.84 -11.65 -26.84
CA ASP A 4 -17.11 -10.29 -27.26
C ASP A 4 -17.81 -9.54 -26.10
N PRO A 5 -17.12 -8.65 -25.38
CA PRO A 5 -17.65 -7.99 -24.19
C PRO A 5 -18.95 -7.23 -24.44
N LYS A 6 -19.16 -6.74 -25.67
CA LYS A 6 -20.36 -5.97 -26.05
C LYS A 6 -21.63 -6.80 -26.09
N ASN A 7 -21.51 -8.11 -26.21
CA ASN A 7 -22.64 -9.03 -26.32
C ASN A 7 -22.92 -9.82 -25.03
N VAL A 8 -22.11 -9.62 -23.98
CA VAL A 8 -22.31 -10.27 -22.68
C VAL A 8 -23.21 -9.41 -21.81
N ARG A 9 -24.28 -10.01 -21.28
CA ARG A 9 -25.16 -9.36 -20.31
C ARG A 9 -24.82 -9.79 -18.89
N ILE A 10 -24.34 -8.84 -18.09
CA ILE A 10 -23.87 -9.07 -16.72
C ILE A 10 -24.95 -8.62 -15.73
N LEU A 11 -25.28 -9.48 -14.77
CA LEU A 11 -26.00 -9.09 -13.56
C LEU A 11 -24.97 -8.81 -12.46
N LEU A 12 -24.81 -7.54 -12.10
CA LEU A 12 -23.95 -7.08 -11.00
C LEU A 12 -24.79 -6.87 -9.75
N VAL A 13 -24.44 -7.56 -8.67
CA VAL A 13 -25.15 -7.52 -7.38
C VAL A 13 -24.20 -6.97 -6.31
N GLU A 14 -24.48 -5.77 -5.80
CA GLU A 14 -23.63 -5.03 -4.86
C GLU A 14 -24.49 -4.02 -4.10
N ASP A 15 -24.46 -4.03 -2.77
CA ASP A 15 -25.32 -3.20 -1.92
C ASP A 15 -24.74 -1.78 -1.70
N ALA A 16 -23.42 -1.66 -1.66
CA ALA A 16 -22.74 -0.38 -1.52
C ALA A 16 -22.77 0.41 -2.84
N ALA A 17 -23.65 1.41 -2.92
CA ALA A 17 -23.86 2.22 -4.13
C ALA A 17 -22.58 2.87 -4.71
N ILE A 18 -21.60 3.22 -3.86
CA ILE A 18 -20.31 3.75 -4.31
C ILE A 18 -19.48 2.64 -4.97
N MET A 19 -19.39 1.47 -4.34
CA MET A 19 -18.66 0.34 -4.86
C MET A 19 -19.26 -0.15 -6.17
N ARG A 20 -20.60 -0.26 -6.25
CA ARG A 20 -21.32 -0.61 -7.47
C ARG A 20 -20.95 0.32 -8.64
N LYS A 21 -20.86 1.63 -8.40
CA LYS A 21 -20.44 2.61 -9.42
C LYS A 21 -19.00 2.39 -9.87
N ILE A 22 -18.09 2.08 -8.95
CA ILE A 22 -16.69 1.79 -9.27
C ILE A 22 -16.59 0.52 -10.12
N GLU A 23 -17.28 -0.55 -9.73
CA GLU A 23 -17.31 -1.82 -10.45
C GLU A 23 -17.92 -1.67 -11.85
N ILE A 24 -19.01 -0.92 -11.99
CA ILE A 24 -19.58 -0.57 -13.31
C ILE A 24 -18.56 0.18 -14.17
N LYS A 25 -17.84 1.15 -13.60
CA LYS A 25 -16.81 1.90 -14.34
C LYS A 25 -15.68 0.98 -14.80
N THR A 26 -15.25 0.05 -13.95
CA THR A 26 -14.25 -0.98 -14.29
C THR A 26 -14.74 -1.90 -15.40
N LEU A 27 -15.97 -2.44 -15.30
CA LEU A 27 -16.57 -3.28 -16.35
C LEU A 27 -16.69 -2.55 -17.70
N LYS A 28 -17.10 -1.27 -17.68
CA LYS A 28 -17.18 -0.44 -18.89
C LYS A 28 -15.80 -0.18 -19.51
N SER A 29 -14.76 0.00 -18.68
CA SER A 29 -13.38 0.12 -19.16
C SER A 29 -12.88 -1.14 -19.88
N LEU A 30 -13.48 -2.29 -19.57
CA LEU A 30 -13.26 -3.59 -20.22
C LEU A 30 -14.23 -3.85 -21.39
N TYR A 31 -14.95 -2.81 -21.85
CA TYR A 31 -15.90 -2.84 -22.96
C TYR A 31 -17.19 -3.65 -22.70
N PHE A 32 -17.51 -3.99 -21.46
CA PHE A 32 -18.82 -4.55 -21.10
C PHE A 32 -19.86 -3.42 -20.99
N GLU A 33 -20.83 -3.40 -21.91
CA GLU A 33 -21.84 -2.34 -21.99
C GLU A 33 -23.20 -2.73 -21.37
N ASN A 34 -23.54 -4.03 -21.34
CA ASN A 34 -24.84 -4.53 -20.89
C ASN A 34 -24.80 -4.97 -19.42
N ILE A 35 -24.84 -4.01 -18.50
CA ILE A 35 -24.80 -4.26 -17.05
C ILE A 35 -26.19 -4.03 -16.45
N ILE A 36 -26.68 -5.01 -15.69
CA ILE A 36 -27.93 -4.98 -14.94
C ILE A 36 -27.57 -4.95 -13.47
N GLU A 37 -28.13 -4.01 -12.74
CA GLU A 37 -27.82 -3.79 -11.32
C GLU A 37 -28.86 -4.45 -10.41
N ALA A 38 -28.39 -4.92 -9.26
CA ALA A 38 -29.20 -5.34 -8.13
C ALA A 38 -28.47 -4.99 -6.81
N GLU A 39 -29.22 -4.69 -5.75
CA GLU A 39 -28.66 -4.28 -4.46
C GLU A 39 -28.55 -5.42 -3.44
N ASN A 40 -29.18 -6.56 -3.69
CA ASN A 40 -29.09 -7.77 -2.86
C ASN A 40 -29.55 -9.02 -3.63
N GLY A 41 -29.45 -10.19 -2.99
CA GLY A 41 -29.85 -11.47 -3.60
C GLY A 41 -31.33 -11.55 -3.99
N ASN A 42 -32.24 -10.94 -3.22
CA ASN A 42 -33.67 -10.94 -3.54
C ASN A 42 -33.95 -10.15 -4.83
N GLU A 43 -33.33 -8.98 -4.98
CA GLU A 43 -33.44 -8.21 -6.20
C GLU A 43 -32.80 -8.94 -7.38
N ALA A 44 -31.64 -9.56 -7.20
CA ALA A 44 -30.98 -10.34 -8.24
C ALA A 44 -31.89 -11.47 -8.76
N ILE A 45 -32.60 -12.17 -7.89
CA ILE A 45 -33.60 -13.19 -8.27
C ILE A 45 -34.74 -12.58 -9.10
N ARG A 46 -35.24 -11.42 -8.70
CA ARG A 46 -36.27 -10.70 -9.46
C ARG A 46 -35.76 -10.36 -10.87
N LYS A 47 -34.55 -9.80 -10.99
CA LYS A 47 -33.92 -9.49 -12.29
C LYS A 47 -33.72 -10.74 -13.14
N LEU A 48 -33.27 -11.86 -12.56
CA LEU A 48 -33.12 -13.13 -13.29
C LEU A 48 -34.44 -13.66 -13.86
N ARG A 49 -35.58 -13.34 -13.24
CA ARG A 49 -36.92 -13.71 -13.73
C ARG A 49 -37.43 -12.77 -14.82
N GLU A 50 -37.15 -11.47 -14.68
CA GLU A 50 -37.56 -10.42 -15.63
C GLU A 50 -36.76 -10.44 -16.93
N GLN A 51 -35.49 -10.83 -16.87
CA GLN A 51 -34.59 -10.80 -18.02
C GLN A 51 -34.68 -12.09 -18.84
N GLU A 52 -34.72 -11.96 -20.17
CA GLU A 52 -34.73 -13.10 -21.09
C GLU A 52 -33.43 -13.91 -21.02
N LYS A 53 -32.30 -13.23 -20.80
CA LYS A 53 -30.96 -13.81 -20.78
C LYS A 53 -30.08 -13.06 -19.79
N ILE A 54 -29.22 -13.79 -19.08
CA ILE A 54 -28.06 -13.28 -18.32
C ILE A 54 -26.91 -14.24 -18.61
N ASP A 55 -25.76 -13.69 -18.97
CA ASP A 55 -24.57 -14.45 -19.38
C ASP A 55 -23.57 -14.63 -18.25
N LEU A 56 -23.57 -13.73 -17.26
CA LEU A 56 -22.68 -13.76 -16.12
C LEU A 56 -23.38 -13.10 -14.92
N ILE A 57 -23.22 -13.70 -13.74
CA ILE A 57 -23.55 -13.06 -12.46
C ILE A 57 -22.24 -12.69 -11.78
N ILE A 58 -22.10 -11.42 -11.39
CA ILE A 58 -21.05 -10.93 -10.50
C ILE A 58 -21.77 -10.50 -9.22
N SER A 59 -21.47 -11.13 -8.09
CA SER A 59 -22.15 -10.84 -6.82
C SER A 59 -21.14 -10.53 -5.75
N ASP A 60 -21.38 -9.48 -4.97
CA ASP A 60 -20.75 -9.34 -3.66
C ASP A 60 -21.14 -10.52 -2.77
N TRP A 61 -20.26 -10.86 -1.81
CA TRP A 61 -20.56 -11.85 -0.80
C TRP A 61 -21.49 -11.29 0.28
N ASN A 62 -21.19 -10.12 0.84
CA ASN A 62 -21.82 -9.58 2.04
C ASN A 62 -22.87 -8.53 1.68
N MET A 63 -24.11 -8.98 1.49
CA MET A 63 -25.23 -8.09 1.18
C MET A 63 -26.34 -8.25 2.22
N PRO A 64 -27.12 -7.19 2.50
CA PRO A 64 -28.27 -7.27 3.38
C PRO A 64 -29.37 -8.18 2.79
N GLU A 65 -30.25 -8.67 3.66
CA GLU A 65 -31.39 -9.54 3.36
C GLU A 65 -31.03 -10.94 2.84
N MET A 66 -30.35 -11.02 1.70
CA MET A 66 -29.90 -12.27 1.06
C MET A 66 -28.49 -12.05 0.52
N ASP A 67 -27.55 -12.82 1.07
CA ASP A 67 -26.14 -12.69 0.78
C ASP A 67 -25.76 -13.35 -0.57
N GLY A 68 -24.53 -13.15 -1.03
CA GLY A 68 -24.05 -13.70 -2.30
C GLY A 68 -24.00 -15.22 -2.31
N TYR A 69 -23.70 -15.85 -1.17
CA TYR A 69 -23.63 -17.30 -1.05
C TYR A 69 -25.02 -17.95 -1.12
N GLU A 70 -26.00 -17.38 -0.42
CA GLU A 70 -27.40 -17.77 -0.53
C GLU A 70 -27.90 -17.61 -1.97
N LEU A 71 -27.53 -16.51 -2.64
CA LEU A 71 -27.87 -16.30 -4.05
C LEU A 71 -27.25 -17.37 -4.94
N LEU A 72 -25.97 -17.71 -4.75
CA LEU A 72 -25.29 -18.77 -5.48
C LEU A 72 -25.99 -20.12 -5.31
N VAL A 73 -26.31 -20.50 -4.06
CA VAL A 73 -27.03 -21.76 -3.76
C VAL A 73 -28.38 -21.77 -4.47
N TRP A 74 -29.12 -20.66 -4.44
CA TRP A 74 -30.40 -20.54 -5.13
C TRP A 74 -30.26 -20.68 -6.66
N VAL A 75 -29.28 -20.00 -7.26
CA VAL A 75 -28.99 -20.06 -8.70
C VAL A 75 -28.68 -21.50 -9.12
N ARG A 76 -27.88 -22.22 -8.33
CA ARG A 76 -27.45 -23.59 -8.63
C ARG A 76 -28.55 -24.62 -8.41
N ALA A 77 -29.49 -24.36 -7.51
CA ALA A 77 -30.68 -25.18 -7.32
C ALA A 77 -31.73 -25.01 -8.44
N ASN A 78 -31.62 -23.98 -9.28
CA ASN A 78 -32.61 -23.67 -10.30
C ASN A 78 -32.18 -24.15 -11.70
N GLU A 79 -32.95 -25.08 -12.30
CA GLU A 79 -32.66 -25.66 -13.63
C GLU A 79 -32.43 -24.62 -14.74
N LYS A 80 -33.13 -23.47 -14.69
CA LYS A 80 -32.99 -22.42 -15.70
C LYS A 80 -31.68 -21.64 -15.57
N TYR A 81 -31.14 -21.50 -14.36
CA TYR A 81 -30.03 -20.59 -14.05
C TYR A 81 -28.74 -21.30 -13.64
N LYS A 82 -28.80 -22.60 -13.32
CA LYS A 82 -27.68 -23.35 -12.74
C LYS A 82 -26.40 -23.34 -13.56
N THR A 83 -26.48 -23.14 -14.87
CA THR A 83 -25.32 -23.10 -15.78
C THR A 83 -24.74 -21.71 -15.98
N ILE A 84 -25.39 -20.64 -15.48
CA ILE A 84 -24.88 -19.28 -15.62
C ILE A 84 -23.56 -19.18 -14.84
N PRO A 85 -22.46 -18.74 -15.49
CA PRO A 85 -21.23 -18.40 -14.80
C PRO A 85 -21.49 -17.48 -13.61
N PHE A 86 -20.99 -17.86 -12.44
CA PHE A 86 -21.15 -17.10 -11.21
C PHE A 86 -19.78 -16.71 -10.69
N LEU A 87 -19.45 -15.44 -10.80
CA LEU A 87 -18.23 -14.86 -10.29
C LEU A 87 -18.54 -14.21 -8.94
N MET A 88 -17.96 -14.75 -7.88
CA MET A 88 -18.13 -14.22 -6.54
C MET A 88 -17.08 -13.15 -6.28
N ALA A 89 -17.52 -11.94 -5.96
CA ALA A 89 -16.67 -10.87 -5.50
C ALA A 89 -16.65 -10.89 -3.97
N THR A 90 -15.47 -11.09 -3.36
CA THR A 90 -15.34 -11.28 -1.92
C THR A 90 -14.49 -10.19 -1.29
N GLY A 91 -14.83 -9.77 -0.06
CA GLY A 91 -14.05 -8.82 0.76
C GLY A 91 -12.68 -9.34 1.25
N GLN A 92 -12.08 -10.28 0.53
CA GLN A 92 -10.81 -10.99 0.76
C GLN A 92 -10.78 -12.02 1.90
N GLY A 93 -10.26 -13.21 1.57
CA GLY A 93 -9.24 -13.86 2.39
C GLY A 93 -9.62 -15.09 3.20
N ASP A 94 -10.91 -15.39 3.41
CA ASP A 94 -11.30 -16.58 4.16
C ASP A 94 -11.42 -17.80 3.23
N SER A 95 -10.37 -18.64 3.22
CA SER A 95 -10.35 -19.87 2.44
C SER A 95 -11.49 -20.83 2.81
N LYS A 96 -12.09 -20.71 4.01
CA LYS A 96 -13.29 -21.47 4.42
C LYS A 96 -14.53 -21.06 3.65
N GLN A 97 -14.73 -19.75 3.47
CA GLN A 97 -15.85 -19.21 2.70
C GLN A 97 -15.66 -19.54 1.21
N GLU A 98 -14.44 -19.39 0.68
CA GLU A 98 -14.10 -19.79 -0.68
C GLU A 98 -14.42 -21.28 -0.90
N GLN A 99 -13.99 -22.17 0.00
CA GLN A 99 -14.28 -23.60 -0.11
C GLN A 99 -15.78 -23.91 -0.08
N LYS A 100 -16.57 -23.22 0.75
CA LYS A 100 -18.04 -23.37 0.77
C LYS A 100 -18.65 -23.00 -0.58
N ALA A 101 -18.23 -21.90 -1.19
CA ALA A 101 -18.72 -21.46 -2.50
C ALA A 101 -18.24 -22.36 -3.65
N ILE A 102 -17.01 -22.91 -3.56
CA ILE A 102 -16.53 -23.94 -4.50
C ILE A 102 -17.44 -25.16 -4.48
N VAL A 103 -17.78 -25.66 -3.29
CA VAL A 103 -18.70 -26.81 -3.14
C VAL A 103 -20.10 -26.47 -3.66
N ALA A 104 -20.56 -25.23 -3.51
CA ALA A 104 -21.83 -24.76 -4.06
C ALA A 104 -21.79 -24.57 -5.59
N GLY A 105 -20.62 -24.60 -6.24
CA GLY A 105 -20.49 -24.54 -7.70
C GLY A 105 -20.24 -23.14 -8.26
N VAL A 106 -19.62 -22.23 -7.51
CA VAL A 106 -19.12 -20.95 -8.04
C VAL A 106 -18.16 -21.17 -9.23
N SER A 107 -18.14 -20.25 -10.18
CA SER A 107 -17.33 -20.37 -11.40
C SER A 107 -15.93 -19.75 -11.25
N SER A 108 -15.82 -18.61 -10.57
CA SER A 108 -14.55 -17.97 -10.23
C SER A 108 -14.74 -17.01 -9.05
N PHE A 109 -13.63 -16.54 -8.47
CA PHE A 109 -13.60 -15.53 -7.42
C PHE A 109 -12.77 -14.33 -7.84
N VAL A 110 -13.23 -13.13 -7.50
CA VAL A 110 -12.43 -11.91 -7.55
C VAL A 110 -12.35 -11.30 -6.15
N ALA A 111 -11.16 -10.97 -5.70
CA ALA A 111 -10.96 -10.34 -4.40
C ALA A 111 -11.16 -8.83 -4.53
N LYS A 112 -11.97 -8.23 -3.65
CA LYS A 112 -12.17 -6.77 -3.57
C LYS A 112 -11.08 -6.13 -2.70
N PRO A 113 -10.56 -4.94 -3.04
CA PRO A 113 -10.74 -4.24 -4.31
C PRO A 113 -9.99 -4.95 -5.45
N PHE A 114 -10.53 -4.90 -6.66
CA PHE A 114 -9.91 -5.45 -7.87
C PHE A 114 -9.73 -4.38 -8.95
N ASN A 115 -8.71 -4.54 -9.79
CA ASN A 115 -8.53 -3.72 -10.98
C ASN A 115 -9.13 -4.35 -12.24
N ALA A 116 -9.09 -3.62 -13.35
CA ALA A 116 -9.64 -4.07 -14.63
C ALA A 116 -9.00 -5.37 -15.12
N ASP A 117 -7.67 -5.52 -15.01
CA ASP A 117 -6.97 -6.73 -15.48
C ASP A 117 -7.33 -7.95 -14.64
N GLU A 118 -7.37 -7.82 -13.32
CA GLU A 118 -7.79 -8.87 -12.41
C GLU A 118 -9.22 -9.32 -12.68
N LEU A 119 -10.15 -8.36 -12.76
CA LEU A 119 -11.55 -8.65 -13.05
C LEU A 119 -11.70 -9.35 -14.41
N LYS A 120 -11.03 -8.85 -15.45
CA LYS A 120 -11.04 -9.47 -16.78
C LYS A 120 -10.56 -10.91 -16.72
N ASN A 121 -9.43 -11.18 -16.07
CA ASN A 121 -8.89 -12.53 -15.94
C ASN A 121 -9.86 -13.48 -15.23
N LYS A 122 -10.56 -12.99 -14.20
CA LYS A 122 -11.57 -13.78 -13.46
C LYS A 122 -12.85 -13.99 -14.24
N ILE A 123 -13.26 -13.03 -15.06
CA ILE A 123 -14.36 -13.20 -16.01
C ILE A 123 -13.99 -14.27 -17.05
N ASP A 124 -12.82 -14.18 -17.66
CA ASP A 124 -12.34 -15.17 -18.63
C ASP A 124 -12.30 -16.59 -17.99
N GLU A 125 -11.81 -16.70 -16.75
CA GLU A 125 -11.83 -17.94 -15.96
C GLU A 125 -13.28 -18.45 -15.73
N ALA A 126 -14.21 -17.57 -15.34
CA ALA A 126 -15.60 -17.95 -15.09
C ALA A 126 -16.32 -18.49 -16.33
N PHE A 127 -15.97 -17.98 -17.52
CA PHE A 127 -16.47 -18.49 -18.80
C PHE A 127 -15.73 -19.73 -19.31
N GLY A 128 -14.72 -20.22 -18.57
CA GLY A 128 -13.91 -21.35 -18.98
C GLY A 128 -13.00 -21.04 -20.18
N ILE A 129 -12.76 -19.77 -20.48
CA ILE A 129 -11.76 -19.35 -21.47
C ILE A 129 -10.39 -19.57 -20.84
N ARG A 130 -9.72 -20.60 -21.32
CA ARG A 130 -8.31 -20.83 -21.01
C ARG A 130 -7.48 -19.98 -21.95
N ASP A 131 -6.52 -19.24 -21.41
CA ASP A 131 -5.34 -18.87 -22.18
C ASP A 131 -4.68 -20.17 -22.68
N ASP A 132 -4.72 -20.42 -23.98
CA ASP A 132 -3.93 -21.51 -24.59
C ASP A 132 -2.42 -21.27 -24.40
N GLU A 133 -2.00 -20.05 -24.01
CA GLU A 133 -0.65 -19.72 -23.54
C GLU A 133 -0.36 -20.14 -22.09
N LYS A 134 -1.37 -20.56 -21.32
CA LYS A 134 -1.22 -21.18 -20.01
C LYS A 134 -1.94 -22.53 -19.96
N LYS A 135 -1.46 -23.46 -20.79
CA LYS A 135 -1.28 -24.84 -20.28
C LYS A 135 -0.28 -24.78 -19.11
N ILE A 136 -0.72 -24.33 -17.93
CA ILE A 136 -0.27 -24.98 -16.71
C ILE A 136 -0.94 -26.34 -16.77
N SER A 137 -0.31 -27.23 -17.53
CA SER A 137 -0.44 -28.65 -17.27
C SER A 137 -0.25 -28.85 -15.76
N LYS A 138 -0.86 -29.87 -15.19
CA LYS A 138 -0.39 -30.46 -13.94
C LYS A 138 1.06 -31.01 -14.12
N GLN A 139 1.96 -30.26 -14.72
CA GLN A 139 3.38 -30.38 -14.51
C GLN A 139 3.58 -30.02 -13.05
N GLU A 140 4.11 -30.98 -12.29
CA GLU A 140 4.86 -30.67 -11.09
C GLU A 140 5.69 -29.42 -11.37
N ILE A 141 5.38 -28.29 -10.72
CA ILE A 141 6.21 -27.10 -10.80
C ILE A 141 7.47 -27.47 -10.05
N LYS A 142 8.42 -28.07 -10.78
CA LYS A 142 9.69 -28.51 -10.22
C LYS A 142 10.52 -27.29 -9.90
N PRO A 143 11.20 -27.29 -8.74
CA PRO A 143 12.14 -26.25 -8.38
C PRO A 143 13.14 -26.00 -9.51
N ARG A 144 13.30 -24.74 -9.90
CA ARG A 144 14.09 -24.37 -11.07
C ARG A 144 15.56 -24.29 -10.67
N LYS A 145 16.44 -24.98 -11.41
CA LYS A 145 17.89 -24.79 -11.30
C LYS A 145 18.38 -23.84 -12.38
N THR A 146 19.33 -22.97 -12.05
CA THR A 146 19.99 -22.08 -13.01
C THR A 146 21.06 -22.82 -13.79
N ALA A 147 21.66 -22.16 -14.79
CA ALA A 147 22.75 -22.74 -15.59
C ALA A 147 23.97 -23.13 -14.72
N SER A 148 24.14 -22.49 -13.57
CA SER A 148 25.20 -22.80 -12.60
C SER A 148 24.86 -24.00 -11.68
N GLY A 149 23.64 -24.54 -11.78
CA GLY A 149 23.14 -25.64 -10.95
C GLY A 149 22.52 -25.21 -9.62
N LYS A 150 22.55 -23.91 -9.31
CA LYS A 150 21.93 -23.31 -8.12
C LYS A 150 20.41 -23.29 -8.21
N LEU A 151 19.71 -23.29 -7.09
CA LEU A 151 18.28 -23.05 -7.03
C LEU A 151 17.97 -21.61 -7.48
N ASN A 152 17.11 -21.41 -8.45
CA ASN A 152 16.50 -20.09 -8.67
C ASN A 152 15.38 -19.92 -7.65
N LEU A 153 15.65 -19.15 -6.58
CA LEU A 153 14.73 -18.94 -5.47
C LEU A 153 13.90 -17.67 -5.72
N LYS A 154 12.61 -17.86 -6.02
CA LYS A 154 11.66 -16.76 -6.22
C LYS A 154 10.92 -16.43 -4.93
N VAL A 155 11.03 -15.19 -4.48
CA VAL A 155 10.43 -14.72 -3.22
C VAL A 155 9.47 -13.57 -3.47
N ALA A 156 8.19 -13.75 -3.13
CA ALA A 156 7.18 -12.70 -3.20
C ALA A 156 7.25 -11.75 -2.00
N HIS A 157 6.97 -10.47 -2.23
CA HIS A 157 6.85 -9.43 -1.20
C HIS A 157 5.94 -8.28 -1.65
N ILE A 158 5.56 -7.40 -0.73
CA ILE A 158 4.91 -6.11 -1.02
C ILE A 158 5.76 -4.91 -0.56
N GLN A 159 5.29 -3.68 -0.81
CA GLN A 159 5.98 -2.41 -0.55
C GLN A 159 5.86 -1.92 0.92
N ILE A 160 6.36 -2.70 1.88
CA ILE A 160 6.37 -2.35 3.32
C ILE A 160 7.72 -2.65 3.98
N THR A 161 8.06 -1.94 5.07
CA THR A 161 9.33 -2.12 5.79
C THR A 161 9.46 -3.48 6.45
N ASP A 162 8.34 -4.16 6.73
CA ASP A 162 8.30 -5.54 7.26
C ASP A 162 9.08 -6.53 6.38
N HIS A 163 9.25 -6.20 5.10
CA HIS A 163 9.95 -7.02 4.11
C HIS A 163 11.37 -6.50 3.80
N LEU A 164 11.85 -5.48 4.52
CA LEU A 164 13.12 -4.83 4.23
C LEU A 164 14.32 -5.77 4.39
N VAL A 165 14.23 -6.79 5.24
CA VAL A 165 15.26 -7.84 5.35
C VAL A 165 15.54 -8.52 4.00
N LEU A 166 14.49 -8.77 3.20
CA LEU A 166 14.63 -9.32 1.84
C LEU A 166 15.26 -8.31 0.88
N GLY A 167 14.89 -7.02 1.00
CA GLY A 167 15.45 -5.95 0.18
C GLY A 167 16.91 -5.67 0.43
N VAL A 168 17.32 -5.67 1.70
CA VAL A 168 18.73 -5.56 2.10
C VAL A 168 19.51 -6.78 1.62
N LEU A 169 19.00 -7.99 1.82
CA LEU A 169 19.62 -9.21 1.28
C LEU A 169 19.85 -9.10 -0.23
N LYS A 170 18.80 -8.74 -0.98
CA LYS A 170 18.90 -8.53 -2.44
C LYS A 170 19.99 -7.53 -2.80
N SER A 171 20.01 -6.36 -2.15
CA SER A 171 21.02 -5.33 -2.42
C SER A 171 22.44 -5.79 -2.09
N LEU A 172 22.63 -6.54 -1.00
CA LEU A 172 23.93 -7.09 -0.63
C LEU A 172 24.42 -8.12 -1.66
N ILE A 173 23.52 -8.94 -2.21
CA ILE A 173 23.84 -9.89 -3.28
C ILE A 173 24.21 -9.17 -4.59
N GLU A 174 23.39 -8.20 -5.01
CA GLU A 174 23.62 -7.42 -6.24
C GLU A 174 24.94 -6.64 -6.20
N LYS A 175 25.28 -6.08 -5.02
CA LYS A 175 26.55 -5.38 -4.77
C LYS A 175 27.73 -6.34 -4.52
N LYS A 176 27.51 -7.66 -4.58
CA LYS A 176 28.50 -8.72 -4.33
C LYS A 176 29.13 -8.68 -2.92
N ASN A 177 28.44 -8.07 -1.96
CA ASN A 177 28.81 -8.14 -0.55
C ASN A 177 28.45 -9.50 0.05
N LEU A 178 27.39 -10.13 -0.47
CA LEU A 178 27.04 -11.53 -0.22
C LEU A 178 27.00 -12.29 -1.54
N VAL A 179 27.47 -13.54 -1.53
CA VAL A 179 27.48 -14.41 -2.72
C VAL A 179 26.92 -15.77 -2.32
N PRO A 180 25.62 -16.03 -2.58
CA PRO A 180 25.01 -17.31 -2.24
C PRO A 180 25.63 -18.44 -3.05
N ARG A 181 25.89 -19.57 -2.41
CA ARG A 181 26.48 -20.76 -3.00
C ARG A 181 25.42 -21.66 -3.61
N TYR A 182 24.24 -21.74 -2.99
CA TYR A 182 23.23 -22.75 -3.31
C TYR A 182 22.03 -22.18 -4.07
N PHE A 183 21.84 -20.86 -4.07
CA PHE A 183 20.73 -20.22 -4.78
C PHE A 183 21.13 -18.98 -5.58
N GLU A 184 20.25 -18.56 -6.48
CA GLU A 184 20.18 -17.23 -7.07
C GLU A 184 18.83 -16.63 -6.64
N LEU A 185 18.84 -15.36 -6.22
CA LEU A 185 17.65 -14.71 -5.66
C LEU A 185 16.90 -13.92 -6.72
N GLU A 186 15.60 -14.18 -6.85
CA GLU A 186 14.66 -13.37 -7.63
C GLU A 186 13.55 -12.89 -6.70
N THR A 187 13.30 -11.57 -6.65
CA THR A 187 12.21 -11.00 -5.84
C THR A 187 11.06 -10.55 -6.71
N GLN A 188 9.83 -10.83 -6.29
CA GLN A 188 8.62 -10.39 -6.98
C GLN A 188 7.80 -9.46 -6.09
N CYS A 189 7.83 -8.17 -6.42
CA CYS A 189 7.06 -7.14 -5.72
C CYS A 189 5.60 -7.13 -6.22
N MET A 190 4.64 -7.28 -5.31
CA MET A 190 3.21 -7.39 -5.59
C MET A 190 2.41 -6.27 -4.94
N ARG A 191 1.25 -5.93 -5.50
CA ARG A 191 0.43 -4.79 -5.04
C ARG A 191 -0.22 -4.97 -3.67
N GLY A 192 -0.54 -6.21 -3.30
CA GLY A 192 -1.27 -6.54 -2.09
C GLY A 192 -1.12 -8.00 -1.69
N TRP A 193 -1.87 -8.41 -0.66
CA TRP A 193 -1.69 -9.72 -0.04
C TRP A 193 -2.28 -10.87 -0.85
N ASN A 194 -3.37 -10.65 -1.60
CA ASN A 194 -3.99 -11.71 -2.40
C ASN A 194 -3.11 -12.22 -3.53
N PRO A 195 -2.46 -11.36 -4.35
CA PRO A 195 -1.46 -11.84 -5.31
C PRO A 195 -0.35 -12.67 -4.65
N VAL A 196 0.11 -12.28 -3.45
CA VAL A 196 1.13 -13.03 -2.69
C VAL A 196 0.59 -14.39 -2.28
N LYS A 197 -0.60 -14.46 -1.66
CA LYS A 197 -1.32 -15.69 -1.29
C LYS A 197 -1.45 -16.63 -2.49
N GLU A 198 -1.99 -16.12 -3.60
CA GLU A 198 -2.22 -16.90 -4.81
C GLU A 198 -0.93 -17.43 -5.42
N SER A 199 0.11 -16.60 -5.51
CA SER A 199 1.38 -16.98 -6.13
C SER A 199 2.11 -18.07 -5.36
N LEU A 200 2.06 -18.02 -4.02
CA LEU A 200 2.64 -19.04 -3.16
C LEU A 200 1.83 -20.34 -3.27
N ALA A 201 0.49 -20.26 -3.19
CA ALA A 201 -0.39 -21.43 -3.28
C ALA A 201 -0.31 -22.14 -4.64
N LYS A 202 -0.24 -21.37 -5.74
CA LYS A 202 -0.09 -21.90 -7.11
C LYS A 202 1.35 -22.31 -7.41
N GLY A 203 2.31 -21.98 -6.55
CA GLY A 203 3.70 -22.33 -6.73
C GLY A 203 4.44 -21.55 -7.81
N SER A 204 3.93 -20.39 -8.22
CA SER A 204 4.66 -19.50 -9.15
C SER A 204 5.86 -18.83 -8.48
N VAL A 205 5.82 -18.71 -7.14
CA VAL A 205 6.96 -18.38 -6.28
C VAL A 205 7.27 -19.54 -5.33
N ASP A 206 8.50 -19.58 -4.83
CA ASP A 206 9.02 -20.63 -3.97
C ASP A 206 8.87 -20.29 -2.49
N ALA A 207 8.92 -18.99 -2.17
CA ALA A 207 8.69 -18.43 -0.85
C ALA A 207 7.99 -17.07 -0.92
N ALA A 208 7.51 -16.59 0.23
CA ALA A 208 6.95 -15.25 0.38
C ALA A 208 7.23 -14.67 1.77
N CYS A 209 7.50 -13.37 1.81
CA CYS A 209 7.22 -12.58 3.01
C CYS A 209 5.72 -12.29 3.03
N ILE A 210 5.01 -12.89 4.00
CA ILE A 210 3.54 -12.91 4.03
C ILE A 210 3.03 -12.76 5.46
N LEU A 211 1.82 -12.21 5.65
CA LEU A 211 1.16 -12.16 6.95
C LEU A 211 1.02 -13.56 7.56
N ALA A 212 1.39 -13.72 8.83
CA ALA A 212 1.31 -15.00 9.54
C ALA A 212 -0.11 -15.61 9.47
N PRO A 213 -1.21 -14.85 9.69
CA PRO A 213 -2.55 -15.42 9.55
C PRO A 213 -2.88 -15.94 8.15
N ILE A 214 -2.38 -15.31 7.08
CA ILE A 214 -2.61 -15.81 5.71
C ILE A 214 -1.84 -17.11 5.48
N ALA A 215 -0.59 -17.20 5.96
CA ALA A 215 0.19 -18.43 5.84
C ALA A 215 -0.44 -19.59 6.64
N MET A 216 -0.93 -19.32 7.85
CA MET A 216 -1.66 -20.31 8.66
C MET A 216 -2.96 -20.75 7.96
N ASP A 217 -3.69 -19.81 7.36
CA ASP A 217 -4.90 -20.11 6.59
C ASP A 217 -4.60 -21.01 5.38
N LEU A 218 -3.60 -20.65 4.56
CA LEU A 218 -3.13 -21.47 3.44
C LEU A 218 -2.77 -22.91 3.86
N PHE A 219 -2.04 -23.05 4.97
CA PHE A 219 -1.66 -24.35 5.52
C PHE A 219 -2.89 -25.15 5.99
N SER A 220 -3.85 -24.50 6.65
CA SER A 220 -5.09 -25.14 7.11
C SER A 220 -5.93 -25.75 5.97
N PHE A 221 -5.82 -25.18 4.77
CA PHE A 221 -6.47 -25.65 3.55
C PHE A 221 -5.58 -26.54 2.66
N GLY A 222 -4.47 -27.06 3.21
CA GLY A 222 -3.65 -28.07 2.55
C GLY A 222 -2.64 -27.55 1.54
N THR A 223 -2.35 -26.25 1.55
CA THR A 223 -1.22 -25.71 0.78
C THR A 223 0.10 -26.24 1.39
N PRO A 224 0.97 -26.91 0.61
CA PRO A 224 2.19 -27.53 1.14
C PRO A 224 3.28 -26.47 1.36
N ILE A 225 3.18 -25.74 2.47
CA ILE A 225 4.14 -24.69 2.88
C ILE A 225 4.59 -24.89 4.33
N LYS A 226 5.76 -24.34 4.66
CA LYS A 226 6.34 -24.26 5.99
C LYS A 226 6.72 -22.82 6.33
N LEU A 227 6.58 -22.44 7.59
CA LEU A 227 7.15 -21.20 8.12
C LEU A 227 8.57 -21.50 8.59
N ILE A 228 9.57 -20.81 8.05
CA ILE A 228 10.99 -21.04 8.38
C ILE A 228 11.61 -19.95 9.26
N LEU A 229 11.07 -18.73 9.23
CA LEU A 229 11.60 -17.58 9.96
C LEU A 229 10.51 -16.51 10.13
N PHE A 230 10.58 -15.67 11.17
CA PHE A 230 9.84 -14.40 11.15
C PHE A 230 10.53 -13.42 10.20
N ALA A 231 9.75 -12.57 9.53
CA ALA A 231 10.34 -11.53 8.67
C ALA A 231 10.75 -10.29 9.49
N HIS A 232 10.04 -10.04 10.58
CA HIS A 232 10.27 -8.93 11.51
C HIS A 232 9.44 -9.14 12.80
N LYS A 233 9.62 -8.25 13.78
CA LYS A 233 8.68 -8.03 14.89
C LYS A 233 8.25 -6.56 14.94
N SER A 234 7.04 -6.30 15.43
CA SER A 234 6.45 -4.95 15.54
C SER A 234 6.45 -4.20 14.19
N GLY A 235 6.28 -2.87 14.18
CA GLY A 235 6.40 -2.05 12.96
C GLY A 235 5.09 -1.70 12.25
N SER A 236 3.95 -2.00 12.87
CA SER A 236 2.65 -1.50 12.41
C SER A 236 2.30 -0.18 13.11
N ILE A 237 1.57 0.68 12.40
CA ILE A 237 1.16 2.01 12.84
C ILE A 237 -0.36 2.13 12.72
N PHE A 238 -0.99 2.66 13.77
CA PHE A 238 -2.40 3.05 13.76
C PHE A 238 -2.47 4.57 13.62
N VAL A 239 -3.11 5.03 12.55
CA VAL A 239 -3.33 6.46 12.30
C VAL A 239 -4.83 6.79 12.28
N ARG A 240 -5.17 7.98 12.75
CA ARG A 240 -6.51 8.56 12.64
C ARG A 240 -6.58 9.53 11.46
N ASN A 241 -7.76 9.66 10.87
CA ASN A 241 -7.99 10.68 9.85
C ASN A 241 -7.78 12.07 10.46
N ARG A 242 -7.05 12.96 9.78
CA ARG A 242 -6.91 14.34 10.23
C ARG A 242 -8.23 15.12 10.08
N GLN A 243 -9.13 14.65 9.22
CA GLN A 243 -10.44 15.23 9.04
C GLN A 243 -11.41 14.77 10.14
N GLY A 244 -12.16 15.72 10.71
CA GLY A 244 -13.16 15.49 11.74
C GLY A 244 -12.76 16.02 13.12
N ILE A 245 -13.72 16.07 14.03
CA ILE A 245 -13.53 16.59 15.39
C ILE A 245 -13.13 15.43 16.31
N TYR A 246 -11.95 15.52 16.91
CA TYR A 246 -11.45 14.55 17.90
C TYR A 246 -11.50 15.16 19.30
N ASP A 247 -12.64 15.02 19.96
CA ASP A 247 -12.91 15.59 21.29
C ASP A 247 -13.45 14.55 22.27
N ASN A 248 -13.44 14.90 23.56
CA ASN A 248 -13.95 14.01 24.61
C ASN A 248 -15.49 13.93 24.54
N PRO A 249 -16.09 12.71 24.48
CA PRO A 249 -15.44 11.41 24.60
C PRO A 249 -14.88 10.87 23.27
N TYR A 250 -13.57 10.63 23.25
CA TYR A 250 -12.77 10.41 22.03
C TYR A 250 -13.21 9.21 21.19
N GLN A 251 -13.80 8.18 21.79
CA GLN A 251 -14.34 7.03 21.04
C GLN A 251 -15.43 7.43 20.04
N ASN A 252 -16.12 8.56 20.26
CA ASN A 252 -17.12 9.06 19.33
C ASN A 252 -16.53 9.41 17.96
N PHE A 253 -15.24 9.73 17.89
CA PHE A 253 -14.58 10.00 16.62
C PHE A 253 -14.63 8.80 15.67
N PHE A 254 -14.53 7.58 16.19
CA PHE A 254 -14.53 6.34 15.40
C PHE A 254 -15.92 5.75 15.21
N LYS A 255 -16.86 6.08 16.11
CA LYS A 255 -18.21 5.52 16.11
C LYS A 255 -18.97 5.88 14.82
N GLY A 256 -19.46 4.87 14.12
CA GLY A 256 -20.19 4.99 12.85
C GLY A 256 -19.29 5.17 11.62
N LYS A 257 -17.96 5.18 11.79
CA LYS A 257 -17.00 5.33 10.68
C LYS A 257 -16.49 3.99 10.19
N SER A 258 -15.98 3.96 8.96
CA SER A 258 -15.14 2.84 8.50
C SER A 258 -13.72 2.97 9.06
N PHE A 259 -13.04 1.85 9.25
CA PHE A 259 -11.65 1.79 9.65
C PHE A 259 -10.90 0.81 8.76
N ILE A 260 -9.81 1.26 8.16
CA ILE A 260 -9.20 0.54 7.05
C ILE A 260 -8.12 -0.42 7.58
N ILE A 261 -8.12 -1.64 7.06
CA ILE A 261 -7.17 -2.71 7.39
C ILE A 261 -6.63 -3.35 6.10
N PRO A 262 -5.44 -3.96 6.13
CA PRO A 262 -4.80 -4.43 4.89
C PRO A 262 -5.34 -5.76 4.40
N HIS A 263 -5.93 -6.54 5.30
CA HIS A 263 -6.51 -7.85 5.02
C HIS A 263 -7.29 -8.34 6.25
N ASN A 264 -8.37 -9.11 6.05
CA ASN A 264 -9.14 -9.71 7.16
C ASN A 264 -8.29 -10.70 7.98
N MET A 265 -7.48 -11.51 7.29
CA MET A 265 -6.49 -12.40 7.91
C MET A 265 -5.20 -11.61 8.20
N SER A 266 -5.22 -10.70 9.17
CA SER A 266 -4.02 -9.91 9.53
C SER A 266 -3.94 -9.56 11.02
N ILE A 267 -2.71 -9.35 11.50
CA ILE A 267 -2.46 -8.86 12.87
C ILE A 267 -2.99 -7.43 13.06
N HIS A 268 -2.97 -6.62 12.00
CA HIS A 268 -3.58 -5.29 11.98
C HIS A 268 -5.06 -5.35 12.32
N HIS A 269 -5.80 -6.26 11.69
CA HIS A 269 -7.22 -6.48 11.98
C HIS A 269 -7.43 -6.93 13.43
N MET A 270 -6.63 -7.90 13.88
CA MET A 270 -6.68 -8.42 15.24
C MET A 270 -6.44 -7.32 16.30
N LEU A 271 -5.40 -6.50 16.13
CA LEU A 271 -5.07 -5.41 17.03
C LEU A 271 -6.10 -4.27 17.00
N CYS A 272 -6.66 -3.96 15.83
CA CYS A 272 -7.78 -3.02 15.74
C CYS A 272 -9.03 -3.54 16.46
N HIS A 273 -9.34 -4.83 16.31
CA HIS A 273 -10.46 -5.47 17.01
C HIS A 273 -10.28 -5.37 18.52
N ILE A 274 -9.07 -5.67 19.04
CA ILE A 274 -8.72 -5.48 20.46
C ILE A 274 -8.95 -4.02 20.87
N PHE A 275 -8.34 -3.07 20.16
CA PHE A 275 -8.41 -1.64 20.48
C PHE A 275 -9.86 -1.14 20.55
N PHE A 276 -10.65 -1.35 19.50
CA PHE A 276 -12.03 -0.86 19.44
C PHE A 276 -12.92 -1.51 20.49
N THR A 277 -12.79 -2.82 20.71
CA THR A 277 -13.55 -3.53 21.74
C THR A 277 -13.24 -2.97 23.13
N ARG A 278 -11.96 -2.70 23.44
CA ARG A 278 -11.55 -2.20 24.76
C ARG A 278 -11.99 -0.78 25.05
N ILE A 279 -12.12 0.09 24.03
CA ILE A 279 -12.69 1.43 24.19
C ILE A 279 -14.23 1.45 24.16
N GLY A 280 -14.88 0.29 24.13
CA GLY A 280 -16.34 0.16 24.21
C GLY A 280 -17.07 0.35 22.88
N LEU A 281 -16.37 0.23 21.76
CA LEU A 281 -16.96 0.13 20.43
C LEU A 281 -17.16 -1.34 20.06
N ASN A 282 -17.97 -1.58 19.02
CA ASN A 282 -18.26 -2.91 18.50
C ASN A 282 -17.76 -2.98 17.05
N PRO A 283 -16.50 -3.37 16.82
CA PRO A 283 -15.94 -3.46 15.49
C PRO A 283 -16.46 -4.70 14.75
N GLY A 284 -16.61 -4.63 13.43
CA GLY A 284 -17.05 -5.77 12.63
C GLY A 284 -17.23 -5.42 11.16
N VAL A 285 -17.95 -6.26 10.43
CA VAL A 285 -18.26 -6.03 9.01
C VAL A 285 -19.56 -5.23 8.88
N ALA A 286 -19.63 -4.36 7.87
CA ALA A 286 -20.85 -3.61 7.59
C ALA A 286 -22.05 -4.55 7.38
N GLY A 287 -23.19 -4.23 8.00
CA GLY A 287 -24.41 -5.05 7.93
C GLY A 287 -24.60 -6.02 9.10
N GLU A 288 -23.56 -6.31 9.87
CA GLU A 288 -23.68 -7.12 11.09
C GLU A 288 -24.41 -6.36 12.21
N ARG A 289 -25.24 -7.09 12.97
CA ARG A 289 -26.12 -6.47 13.98
C ARG A 289 -25.29 -5.90 15.14
N GLY A 290 -25.39 -4.58 15.32
CA GLY A 290 -24.79 -3.87 16.46
C GLY A 290 -23.37 -3.37 16.20
N VAL A 291 -22.80 -3.59 15.02
CA VAL A 291 -21.49 -3.04 14.63
C VAL A 291 -21.58 -1.52 14.58
N ASN A 292 -20.58 -0.85 15.15
CA ASN A 292 -20.47 0.61 15.15
C ASN A 292 -19.08 1.12 14.78
N VAL A 293 -18.19 0.24 14.31
CA VAL A 293 -16.96 0.57 13.56
C VAL A 293 -16.83 -0.50 12.48
N ASN A 294 -16.86 -0.10 11.21
CA ASN A 294 -16.86 -1.06 10.10
C ASN A 294 -15.43 -1.24 9.59
N PHE A 295 -14.92 -2.46 9.54
CA PHE A 295 -13.64 -2.71 8.89
C PHE A 295 -13.76 -2.71 7.37
N GLU A 296 -12.84 -2.01 6.71
CA GLU A 296 -12.76 -1.92 5.26
C GLU A 296 -11.38 -2.42 4.80
N VAL A 297 -11.36 -3.42 3.93
CA VAL A 297 -10.11 -4.00 3.44
C VAL A 297 -9.62 -3.22 2.23
N VAL A 298 -8.43 -2.64 2.33
CA VAL A 298 -7.79 -1.89 1.25
C VAL A 298 -6.34 -2.31 1.14
N ASP A 299 -5.85 -2.48 -0.09
CA ASP A 299 -4.43 -2.77 -0.31
C ASP A 299 -3.56 -1.69 0.34
N PRO A 300 -2.47 -2.06 1.05
CA PRO A 300 -1.66 -1.12 1.84
C PRO A 300 -1.31 0.17 1.11
N ILE A 301 -0.81 0.05 -0.13
CA ILE A 301 -0.35 1.21 -0.93
C ILE A 301 -1.45 2.21 -1.28
N LEU A 302 -2.72 1.79 -1.24
CA LEU A 302 -3.88 2.62 -1.53
C LEU A 302 -4.48 3.26 -0.28
N MET A 303 -4.15 2.78 0.93
CA MET A 303 -4.77 3.27 2.16
C MET A 303 -4.59 4.77 2.40
N PRO A 304 -3.40 5.40 2.18
CA PRO A 304 -3.26 6.84 2.38
C PRO A 304 -4.14 7.65 1.43
N GLN A 305 -4.30 7.20 0.18
CA GLN A 305 -5.17 7.85 -0.79
C GLN A 305 -6.64 7.64 -0.42
N PHE A 306 -7.03 6.41 -0.08
CA PHE A 306 -8.38 6.10 0.34
C PHE A 306 -8.81 6.93 1.55
N LEU A 307 -7.94 7.09 2.55
CA LEU A 307 -8.20 7.91 3.74
C LEU A 307 -8.41 9.39 3.39
N ARG A 308 -7.62 9.93 2.44
CA ARG A 308 -7.76 11.30 1.95
C ARG A 308 -9.10 11.53 1.26
N ASP A 309 -9.50 10.58 0.43
CA ASP A 309 -10.67 10.69 -0.43
C ASP A 309 -11.98 10.34 0.30
N ASN A 310 -11.88 9.79 1.52
CA ASN A 310 -13.03 9.34 2.32
C ASN A 310 -13.08 9.99 3.71
N PRO A 311 -13.82 11.12 3.88
CA PRO A 311 -14.00 11.78 5.19
C PRO A 311 -14.70 10.92 6.25
N ASN A 312 -15.44 9.88 5.83
CA ASN A 312 -16.13 8.95 6.72
C ASN A 312 -15.23 7.80 7.20
N ALA A 313 -13.99 7.70 6.70
CA ALA A 313 -13.00 6.80 7.26
C ALA A 313 -12.37 7.42 8.51
N GLY A 314 -12.42 6.70 9.63
CA GLY A 314 -11.83 7.12 10.90
C GLY A 314 -10.31 7.00 10.94
N GLY A 315 -9.70 6.21 10.07
CA GLY A 315 -8.27 5.96 10.07
C GLY A 315 -7.93 4.62 9.45
N PHE A 316 -6.67 4.21 9.62
CA PHE A 316 -6.21 2.90 9.20
C PHE A 316 -5.11 2.36 10.10
N MET A 317 -4.92 1.05 10.06
CA MET A 317 -3.76 0.39 10.65
C MET A 317 -3.04 -0.44 9.59
N VAL A 318 -1.73 -0.23 9.46
CA VAL A 318 -0.91 -0.88 8.42
C VAL A 318 0.55 -0.97 8.85
N ALA A 319 1.33 -1.79 8.16
CA ALA A 319 2.79 -1.77 8.27
C ALA A 319 3.37 -0.45 7.74
N GLU A 320 4.44 0.01 8.35
CA GLU A 320 5.22 1.13 7.83
C GLU A 320 5.82 0.83 6.44
N PRO A 321 6.15 1.84 5.61
CA PRO A 321 6.22 3.27 5.88
C PRO A 321 4.92 4.05 5.61
N LEU A 322 3.82 3.35 5.36
CA LEU A 322 2.62 3.94 4.76
C LEU A 322 1.86 4.86 5.70
N GLY A 323 1.86 4.56 7.01
CA GLY A 323 1.27 5.43 8.02
C GLY A 323 2.11 6.68 8.26
N THR A 324 3.43 6.56 8.43
CA THR A 324 4.31 7.73 8.54
C THR A 324 4.24 8.60 7.28
N LYS A 325 4.15 7.99 6.09
CA LYS A 325 3.91 8.73 4.85
C LYS A 325 2.57 9.48 4.86
N ALA A 326 1.48 8.86 5.33
CA ALA A 326 0.19 9.52 5.40
C ALA A 326 0.23 10.73 6.34
N ILE A 327 0.89 10.60 7.50
CA ILE A 327 1.11 11.72 8.44
C ILE A 327 1.96 12.81 7.79
N ALA A 328 3.06 12.44 7.16
CA ALA A 328 3.97 13.33 6.46
C ALA A 328 3.33 14.04 5.24
N SER A 329 2.22 13.51 4.72
CA SER A 329 1.39 14.16 3.69
C SER A 329 0.21 14.97 4.24
N GLY A 330 0.08 15.07 5.56
CA GLY A 330 -1.00 15.82 6.23
C GLY A 330 -2.37 15.16 6.20
N VAL A 331 -2.47 13.90 5.74
CA VAL A 331 -3.76 13.17 5.63
C VAL A 331 -4.17 12.54 6.97
N ALA A 332 -3.20 12.17 7.79
CA ALA A 332 -3.42 11.39 8.99
C ALA A 332 -2.66 11.94 10.20
N GLU A 333 -3.08 11.53 11.40
CA GLU A 333 -2.38 11.78 12.65
C GLU A 333 -2.09 10.45 13.35
N LEU A 334 -0.94 10.35 14.03
CA LEU A 334 -0.58 9.15 14.78
C LEU A 334 -1.56 8.97 15.96
N GLN A 335 -2.16 7.77 16.07
CA GLN A 335 -2.81 7.37 17.32
C GLN A 335 -1.82 6.61 18.19
N PHE A 336 -1.28 5.49 17.69
CA PHE A 336 -0.32 4.65 18.41
C PHE A 336 0.49 3.76 17.47
N LEU A 337 1.60 3.23 17.98
CA LEU A 337 2.35 2.16 17.33
C LEU A 337 1.94 0.81 17.90
N SER A 338 1.88 -0.23 17.06
CA SER A 338 1.37 -1.55 17.47
C SER A 338 2.09 -2.15 18.67
N ASN A 339 3.37 -1.81 18.85
CA ASN A 339 4.20 -2.23 19.97
C ASN A 339 3.68 -1.75 21.33
N GLU A 340 2.82 -0.73 21.35
CA GLU A 340 2.19 -0.23 22.58
C GLU A 340 1.04 -1.13 23.06
N LEU A 341 0.36 -1.83 22.15
CA LEU A 341 -0.66 -2.82 22.49
C LEU A 341 -0.06 -4.23 22.62
N TRP A 342 0.84 -4.59 21.71
CA TRP A 342 1.50 -5.88 21.72
C TRP A 342 2.99 -5.71 21.45
N GLU A 343 3.79 -5.74 22.51
CA GLU A 343 5.23 -5.58 22.42
C GLU A 343 5.88 -6.77 21.71
N ASN A 344 6.79 -6.51 20.79
CA ASN A 344 7.53 -7.52 20.01
C ASN A 344 6.62 -8.56 19.32
N HIS A 345 5.43 -8.16 18.87
CA HIS A 345 4.50 -9.08 18.21
C HIS A 345 5.04 -9.53 16.84
N PRO A 346 4.85 -10.80 16.43
CA PRO A 346 5.07 -11.19 15.05
C PRO A 346 3.98 -10.62 14.14
N CYS A 347 4.28 -10.44 12.86
CA CYS A 347 3.29 -10.03 11.86
C CYS A 347 3.53 -10.74 10.53
N CYS A 348 4.58 -10.37 9.78
CA CYS A 348 4.98 -11.06 8.58
C CYS A 348 6.00 -12.17 8.90
N VAL A 349 5.91 -13.26 8.14
CA VAL A 349 6.74 -14.45 8.25
C VAL A 349 7.33 -14.79 6.88
N VAL A 350 8.40 -15.58 6.88
CA VAL A 350 8.95 -16.20 5.68
C VAL A 350 8.33 -17.58 5.54
N ALA A 351 7.32 -17.69 4.67
CA ALA A 351 6.70 -18.96 4.32
C ALA A 351 7.32 -19.50 3.02
N MET A 352 7.67 -20.78 2.99
CA MET A 352 8.34 -21.43 1.87
C MET A 352 7.61 -22.73 1.52
N ARG A 353 7.59 -23.10 0.25
CA ARG A 353 6.97 -24.36 -0.18
C ARG A 353 7.73 -25.58 0.37
N GLU A 354 6.98 -26.58 0.81
CA GLU A 354 7.52 -27.78 1.46
C GLU A 354 8.45 -28.58 0.53
N ASP A 355 8.17 -28.59 -0.78
CA ASP A 355 9.06 -29.24 -1.75
C ASP A 355 10.41 -28.54 -1.91
N ILE A 356 10.48 -27.22 -1.69
CA ILE A 356 11.74 -26.47 -1.66
C ILE A 356 12.50 -26.77 -0.37
N VAL A 357 11.82 -26.70 0.76
CA VAL A 357 12.38 -27.01 2.09
C VAL A 357 12.98 -28.42 2.11
N GLY A 358 12.25 -29.42 1.60
CA GLY A 358 12.70 -30.81 1.59
C GLY A 358 13.78 -31.14 0.55
N GLN A 359 13.73 -30.55 -0.65
CA GLN A 359 14.68 -30.88 -1.73
C GLN A 359 15.96 -30.04 -1.71
N PHE A 360 15.94 -28.85 -1.12
CA PHE A 360 17.06 -27.90 -1.12
C PHE A 360 17.41 -27.36 0.28
N PRO A 361 17.59 -28.23 1.30
CA PRO A 361 17.81 -27.78 2.67
C PRO A 361 19.05 -26.88 2.82
N ASP A 362 20.13 -27.13 2.06
CA ASP A 362 21.33 -26.26 2.09
C ASP A 362 21.03 -24.84 1.58
N ALA A 363 20.20 -24.71 0.54
CA ALA A 363 19.79 -23.41 0.01
C ALA A 363 18.87 -22.68 0.99
N VAL A 364 17.95 -23.40 1.63
CA VAL A 364 17.03 -22.84 2.65
C VAL A 364 17.82 -22.37 3.87
N HIS A 365 18.80 -23.15 4.30
CA HIS A 365 19.70 -22.79 5.40
C HIS A 365 20.51 -21.52 5.08
N GLU A 366 21.19 -21.49 3.94
CA GLU A 366 21.96 -20.32 3.50
C GLU A 366 21.07 -19.07 3.34
N PHE A 367 19.87 -19.24 2.76
CA PHE A 367 18.92 -18.14 2.63
C PHE A 367 18.47 -17.59 3.99
N THR A 368 18.18 -18.47 4.95
CA THR A 368 17.78 -18.08 6.31
C THR A 368 18.91 -17.36 7.04
N GLU A 369 20.15 -17.86 6.94
CA GLU A 369 21.35 -17.22 7.51
C GLU A 369 21.53 -15.80 6.95
N MET A 370 21.47 -15.65 5.63
CA MET A 370 21.66 -14.37 4.97
C MET A 370 20.52 -13.37 5.25
N LEU A 371 19.29 -13.84 5.50
CA LEU A 371 18.20 -12.98 5.96
C LEU A 371 18.46 -12.43 7.37
N VAL A 372 18.96 -13.26 8.28
CA VAL A 372 19.36 -12.83 9.64
C VAL A 372 20.50 -11.82 9.56
N GLU A 373 21.50 -12.04 8.70
CA GLU A 373 22.58 -11.08 8.46
C GLU A 373 22.06 -9.75 7.88
N ALA A 374 21.10 -9.79 6.96
CA ALA A 374 20.44 -8.60 6.45
C ALA A 374 19.66 -7.84 7.55
N GLY A 375 19.03 -8.57 8.47
CA GLY A 375 18.37 -8.00 9.65
C GLY A 375 19.34 -7.25 10.58
N GLU A 376 20.50 -7.85 10.84
CA GLU A 376 21.61 -7.23 11.58
C GLU A 376 22.18 -6.00 10.87
N PHE A 377 22.28 -6.05 9.54
CA PHE A 377 22.70 -4.90 8.73
C PHE A 377 21.76 -3.71 8.93
N ILE A 378 20.44 -3.93 8.88
CA ILE A 378 19.44 -2.88 9.09
C ILE A 378 19.64 -2.21 10.45
N SER A 379 19.82 -3.02 11.50
CA SER A 379 20.01 -2.50 12.86
C SER A 379 21.32 -1.72 13.03
N LYS A 380 22.40 -2.12 12.35
CA LYS A 380 23.73 -1.51 12.49
C LYS A 380 23.95 -0.31 11.57
N LYS A 381 23.23 -0.24 10.44
CA LYS A 381 23.43 0.76 9.39
C LYS A 381 22.08 1.31 8.88
N PRO A 382 21.27 1.94 9.75
CA PRO A 382 19.92 2.37 9.40
C PRO A 382 19.88 3.39 8.25
N GLU A 383 20.90 4.23 8.09
CA GLU A 383 20.98 5.18 6.96
C GLU A 383 21.09 4.45 5.61
N LEU A 384 22.01 3.50 5.50
CA LEU A 384 22.18 2.72 4.26
C LEU A 384 20.98 1.81 4.02
N ALA A 385 20.37 1.28 5.09
CA ALA A 385 19.14 0.51 4.98
C ALA A 385 17.98 1.36 4.46
N ALA A 386 17.87 2.62 4.89
CA ALA A 386 16.88 3.56 4.38
C ALA A 386 17.06 3.88 2.89
N GLU A 387 18.31 4.04 2.42
CA GLU A 387 18.62 4.20 0.99
C GLU A 387 18.17 2.97 0.18
N ILE A 388 18.53 1.76 0.63
CA ILE A 388 18.10 0.51 0.00
C ILE A 388 16.56 0.39 0.01
N ALA A 389 15.93 0.79 1.12
CA ALA A 389 14.49 0.72 1.28
C ALA A 389 13.75 1.60 0.26
N VAL A 390 14.27 2.78 -0.11
CA VAL A 390 13.63 3.61 -1.15
C VAL A 390 13.55 2.84 -2.47
N ASP A 391 14.63 2.22 -2.91
CA ASP A 391 14.67 1.52 -4.20
C ASP A 391 13.90 0.20 -4.16
N PHE A 392 13.95 -0.53 -3.05
CA PHE A 392 13.29 -1.82 -2.91
C PHE A 392 11.77 -1.70 -2.72
N LEU A 393 11.33 -0.73 -1.90
CA LEU A 393 9.92 -0.53 -1.58
C LEU A 393 9.22 0.37 -2.59
N ASP A 394 9.94 1.24 -3.30
CA ASP A 394 9.37 2.11 -4.32
C ASP A 394 10.21 2.11 -5.62
N PRO A 395 10.31 0.94 -6.29
CA PRO A 395 11.18 0.78 -7.46
C PRO A 395 10.79 1.67 -8.64
N PHE A 396 9.52 2.08 -8.70
CA PHE A 396 8.97 2.94 -9.76
C PHE A 396 8.76 4.39 -9.31
N LYS A 397 9.22 4.76 -8.09
CA LYS A 397 9.06 6.10 -7.51
C LYS A 397 7.60 6.61 -7.43
N LYS A 398 6.62 5.70 -7.47
CA LYS A 398 5.18 6.01 -7.43
C LYS A 398 4.69 6.30 -6.01
N LEU A 399 5.35 5.73 -5.00
CA LEU A 399 5.04 6.02 -3.61
C LEU A 399 5.73 7.31 -3.13
N GLY A 400 6.71 7.84 -3.85
CA GLY A 400 7.43 9.04 -3.44
C GLY A 400 8.14 8.88 -2.09
N LEU A 401 8.62 7.67 -1.78
CA LEU A 401 9.32 7.41 -0.52
C LEU A 401 10.66 8.14 -0.50
N LYS A 402 10.98 8.74 0.65
CA LYS A 402 12.24 9.49 0.86
C LYS A 402 13.09 8.84 1.94
N VAL A 403 14.41 8.94 1.79
CA VAL A 403 15.39 8.40 2.75
C VAL A 403 15.16 8.91 4.19
N PRO A 404 14.90 10.20 4.45
CA PRO A 404 14.63 10.69 5.81
C PRO A 404 13.43 10.02 6.48
N LEU A 405 12.34 9.83 5.72
CA LEU A 405 11.14 9.16 6.20
C LEU A 405 11.44 7.70 6.57
N LEU A 406 12.11 6.96 5.69
CA LEU A 406 12.44 5.56 5.94
C LEU A 406 13.46 5.42 7.06
N LYS A 407 14.42 6.33 7.17
CA LYS A 407 15.35 6.38 8.29
C LYS A 407 14.58 6.55 9.60
N ASN A 408 13.65 7.50 9.68
CA ASN A 408 12.82 7.70 10.86
C ASN A 408 12.07 6.42 11.24
N VAL A 409 11.40 5.79 10.28
CA VAL A 409 10.67 4.52 10.47
C VAL A 409 11.59 3.40 10.99
N ILE A 410 12.76 3.22 10.40
CA ILE A 410 13.71 2.16 10.77
C ILE A 410 14.31 2.41 12.16
N THR A 411 14.55 3.67 12.52
CA THR A 411 15.13 4.06 13.82
C THR A 411 14.11 4.26 14.93
N GLU A 412 12.80 4.13 14.63
CA GLU A 412 11.72 4.30 15.59
C GLU A 412 11.86 3.29 16.74
N LYS A 413 11.94 3.79 17.97
CA LYS A 413 12.27 2.97 19.14
C LYS A 413 11.20 1.91 19.40
N GLN A 414 9.94 2.27 19.22
CA GLN A 414 8.78 1.36 19.34
C GLN A 414 8.35 0.79 17.97
N GLY A 415 9.17 1.00 16.94
CA GLY A 415 8.88 0.60 15.56
C GLY A 415 9.33 -0.81 15.25
N ILE A 416 9.57 -1.05 13.96
CA ILE A 416 9.97 -2.35 13.44
C ILE A 416 11.29 -2.84 14.06
N LYS A 417 11.36 -4.15 14.33
CA LYS A 417 12.58 -4.87 14.71
C LYS A 417 12.94 -5.86 13.61
N SER A 418 14.12 -5.69 13.04
CA SER A 418 14.70 -6.56 12.00
C SER A 418 15.64 -7.63 12.58
N VAL A 419 15.75 -7.72 13.90
CA VAL A 419 16.55 -8.69 14.65
C VAL A 419 15.62 -9.55 15.52
N ASP A 420 16.16 -10.64 16.09
CA ASP A 420 15.37 -11.62 16.86
C ASP A 420 14.22 -12.22 16.03
N LEU A 421 14.58 -12.73 14.85
CA LEU A 421 13.67 -13.26 13.83
C LEU A 421 13.25 -14.73 14.06
N TYR A 422 13.54 -15.28 15.24
CA TYR A 422 13.23 -16.67 15.55
C TYR A 422 11.70 -16.90 15.61
N PRO A 423 11.16 -17.94 14.95
CA PRO A 423 9.73 -18.20 14.96
C PRO A 423 9.28 -18.81 16.29
N VAL A 424 8.59 -18.00 17.09
CA VAL A 424 8.04 -18.40 18.41
C VAL A 424 6.62 -18.94 18.23
N ILE A 425 6.45 -20.24 18.45
CA ILE A 425 5.17 -20.95 18.28
C ILE A 425 4.08 -20.38 19.18
N GLU A 426 4.41 -20.03 20.44
CA GLU A 426 3.42 -19.48 21.38
C GLU A 426 2.83 -18.15 20.92
N ASP A 427 3.60 -17.36 20.17
CA ASP A 427 3.12 -16.08 19.64
C ASP A 427 2.17 -16.30 18.45
N LEU A 428 2.44 -17.31 17.61
CA LEU A 428 1.52 -17.75 16.56
C LEU A 428 0.24 -18.36 17.15
N ASP A 429 0.35 -19.08 18.27
CA ASP A 429 -0.82 -19.62 18.96
C ASP A 429 -1.73 -18.50 19.46
N LYS A 430 -1.18 -17.48 20.14
CA LYS A 430 -1.96 -16.30 20.57
C LYS A 430 -2.76 -15.69 19.42
N ILE A 431 -2.15 -15.58 18.22
CA ILE A 431 -2.80 -15.07 17.02
C ILE A 431 -4.00 -15.95 16.63
N GLN A 432 -3.78 -17.26 16.38
CA GLN A 432 -4.88 -18.12 15.93
C GLN A 432 -5.97 -18.28 16.99
N GLN A 433 -5.62 -18.31 18.28
CA GLN A 433 -6.61 -18.42 19.36
C GLN A 433 -7.53 -17.20 19.36
N TYR A 434 -6.98 -15.99 19.30
CA TYR A 434 -7.78 -14.77 19.31
C TYR A 434 -8.64 -14.66 18.04
N MET A 435 -8.02 -14.84 16.87
CA MET A 435 -8.74 -14.71 15.58
C MET A 435 -9.88 -15.73 15.47
N VAL A 436 -9.65 -16.99 15.87
CA VAL A 436 -10.69 -18.03 15.78
C VAL A 436 -11.76 -17.87 16.86
N ARG A 437 -11.37 -17.62 18.12
CA ARG A 437 -12.32 -17.65 19.25
C ARG A 437 -13.06 -16.35 19.46
N GLU A 438 -12.38 -15.22 19.30
CA GLU A 438 -12.96 -13.89 19.56
C GLU A 438 -13.52 -13.27 18.29
N MET A 439 -12.84 -13.45 17.14
CA MET A 439 -13.25 -12.83 15.87
C MET A 439 -14.00 -13.80 14.93
N GLY A 440 -13.99 -15.12 15.20
CA GLY A 440 -14.61 -16.11 14.33
C GLY A 440 -13.93 -16.30 12.97
N LEU A 441 -12.67 -15.88 12.83
CA LEU A 441 -11.89 -15.91 11.57
C LEU A 441 -10.82 -17.00 11.57
N GLY A 442 -10.67 -17.67 10.43
CA GLY A 442 -9.65 -18.71 10.22
C GLY A 442 -9.99 -20.05 10.87
N SER A 443 -8.96 -20.88 11.07
CA SER A 443 -9.05 -22.20 11.71
C SER A 443 -7.80 -22.46 12.55
N LEU A 444 -7.95 -23.23 13.63
CA LEU A 444 -6.79 -23.68 14.42
C LEU A 444 -5.99 -24.71 13.62
N ILE A 445 -4.67 -24.56 13.60
CA ILE A 445 -3.74 -25.50 12.95
C ILE A 445 -2.77 -26.13 13.95
N ASP A 446 -2.15 -27.22 13.52
CA ASP A 446 -1.01 -27.84 14.21
C ASP A 446 0.26 -27.04 13.91
N LEU A 447 0.59 -26.10 14.81
CA LEU A 447 1.72 -25.18 14.62
C LEU A 447 3.07 -25.91 14.57
N GLU A 448 3.22 -27.04 15.28
CA GLU A 448 4.43 -27.86 15.25
C GLU A 448 4.67 -28.52 13.88
N LYS A 449 3.60 -28.75 13.10
CA LYS A 449 3.72 -29.21 11.71
C LYS A 449 3.92 -28.07 10.73
N PHE A 450 3.48 -26.87 11.07
CA PHE A 450 3.54 -25.71 10.19
C PHE A 450 4.91 -25.00 10.27
N VAL A 451 5.45 -24.86 11.48
CA VAL A 451 6.73 -24.19 11.73
C VAL A 451 7.87 -25.19 11.62
N ASP A 452 8.86 -24.87 10.79
CA ASP A 452 10.10 -25.64 10.66
C ASP A 452 11.27 -24.84 11.25
N THR A 453 11.63 -25.14 12.49
CA THR A 453 12.68 -24.41 13.21
C THR A 453 14.09 -24.87 12.85
N GLN A 454 14.27 -25.95 12.07
CA GLN A 454 15.60 -26.54 11.83
C GLN A 454 16.60 -25.52 11.27
N PHE A 455 16.12 -24.60 10.44
CA PHE A 455 16.94 -23.53 9.86
C PHE A 455 17.21 -22.41 10.88
N ALA A 456 16.17 -21.95 11.57
CA ALA A 456 16.25 -20.88 12.56
C ALA A 456 17.08 -21.27 13.80
N ASP A 457 17.00 -22.52 14.27
CA ASP A 457 17.73 -23.03 15.44
C ASP A 457 19.26 -22.92 15.25
N VAL A 458 19.73 -23.03 14.01
CA VAL A 458 21.17 -22.98 13.71
C VAL A 458 21.67 -21.55 13.53
N VAL A 459 20.84 -20.64 13.00
CA VAL A 459 21.27 -19.26 12.69
C VAL A 459 20.95 -18.27 13.82
N CYS A 460 19.93 -18.55 14.64
CA CYS A 460 19.55 -17.74 15.80
C CYS A 460 20.06 -18.35 17.12
N LYS A 461 21.31 -18.82 17.16
CA LYS A 461 21.89 -19.53 18.32
C LYS A 461 21.94 -18.71 19.61
N ASP A 462 22.12 -17.40 19.50
CA ASP A 462 22.18 -16.49 20.64
C ASP A 462 20.79 -16.03 21.12
N ARG A 463 19.71 -16.71 20.68
CA ARG A 463 18.33 -16.31 21.01
C ARG A 463 18.12 -16.11 22.50
N ASP A 464 18.64 -16.99 23.35
CA ASP A 464 18.36 -16.93 24.79
C ASP A 464 19.04 -15.73 25.48
N MET A 465 20.12 -15.18 24.89
CA MET A 465 20.77 -13.97 25.39
C MET A 465 20.08 -12.68 24.94
N ASN A 466 19.36 -12.73 23.82
CA ASN A 466 18.74 -11.56 23.17
C ASN A 466 17.20 -11.67 23.07
N ARG A 467 16.58 -12.65 23.75
CA ARG A 467 15.14 -12.92 23.65
C ARG A 467 14.37 -11.79 24.30
N ASN A 468 13.69 -11.00 23.48
CA ASN A 468 12.70 -10.07 23.98
C ASN A 468 11.33 -10.75 23.98
N PRO A 469 10.68 -10.91 25.16
CA PRO A 469 9.38 -11.56 25.21
C PRO A 469 8.35 -10.76 24.42
N SER A 470 7.42 -11.49 23.80
CA SER A 470 6.25 -10.90 23.16
C SER A 470 5.10 -10.81 24.17
N ILE A 471 4.70 -9.58 24.50
CA ILE A 471 3.75 -9.30 25.58
C ILE A 471 2.55 -8.52 25.01
N LEU A 472 1.38 -9.14 25.07
CA LEU A 472 0.11 -8.52 24.69
C LEU A 472 -0.49 -7.82 25.92
N TYR A 473 -0.56 -6.49 25.89
CA TYR A 473 -1.15 -5.67 26.94
C TYR A 473 -2.64 -5.43 26.67
N ASP A 474 -3.45 -6.49 26.79
CA ASP A 474 -4.88 -6.46 26.52
C ASP A 474 -5.70 -5.96 27.73
N THR A 475 -5.51 -4.69 28.09
CA THR A 475 -6.26 -4.05 29.19
C THR A 475 -7.06 -2.83 28.72
N LYS A 476 -8.22 -2.63 29.34
CA LYS A 476 -9.08 -1.49 29.05
C LYS A 476 -8.42 -0.17 29.45
N GLU A 477 -7.73 -0.17 30.59
CA GLU A 477 -7.06 0.99 31.16
C GLU A 477 -5.96 1.53 30.23
N LEU A 478 -5.07 0.65 29.74
CA LEU A 478 -4.02 1.04 28.81
C LEU A 478 -4.61 1.56 27.49
N THR A 479 -5.63 0.88 26.96
CA THR A 479 -6.24 1.27 25.68
C THR A 479 -6.90 2.65 25.77
N LEU A 480 -7.58 2.96 26.87
CA LEU A 480 -8.13 4.29 27.13
C LEU A 480 -7.04 5.35 27.28
N GLN A 481 -5.92 5.03 27.94
CA GLN A 481 -4.76 5.95 28.01
C GLN A 481 -4.19 6.24 26.61
N ILE A 482 -4.06 5.22 25.76
CA ILE A 482 -3.62 5.38 24.37
C ILE A 482 -4.60 6.26 23.58
N LEU A 483 -5.91 6.07 23.78
CA LEU A 483 -6.95 6.89 23.15
C LEU A 483 -6.83 8.36 23.56
N GLU A 484 -6.66 8.63 24.85
CA GLU A 484 -6.63 9.99 25.41
C GLU A 484 -5.31 10.75 25.14
N ARG A 485 -4.18 10.05 25.03
CA ARG A 485 -2.83 10.64 24.89
C ARG A 485 -2.63 11.41 23.58
N SER A 486 -3.24 10.95 22.48
CA SER A 486 -3.06 11.55 21.15
C SER A 486 -3.65 12.96 21.00
N ALA A 487 -4.30 13.49 22.05
CA ALA A 487 -4.81 14.86 22.11
C ALA A 487 -3.78 15.91 22.60
N ASN A 488 -2.62 15.51 23.16
CA ASN A 488 -1.73 16.39 23.93
C ASN A 488 -0.23 16.38 23.52
N LEU A 489 0.14 15.95 22.30
CA LEU A 489 1.56 15.85 21.91
C LEU A 489 2.11 17.17 21.35
N GLU A 490 2.87 17.91 22.17
CA GLU A 490 3.55 19.17 21.80
C GLU A 490 5.07 19.04 21.47
N ASP A 491 5.72 17.87 21.62
CA ASP A 491 7.19 17.86 21.85
C ASP A 491 8.06 16.87 21.04
N GLU A 492 7.63 16.40 19.87
CA GLU A 492 8.54 15.68 18.94
C GLU A 492 8.57 16.38 17.57
N THR A 493 9.71 16.30 16.87
CA THR A 493 9.81 16.78 15.48
C THR A 493 8.65 16.13 14.70
N PRO A 494 7.65 16.88 14.21
CA PRO A 494 6.44 16.26 13.75
C PRO A 494 6.77 15.31 12.60
N LYS A 495 6.32 14.04 12.67
CA LYS A 495 6.41 13.10 11.53
C LYS A 495 5.85 13.74 10.23
N ALA A 496 4.98 14.75 10.37
CA ALA A 496 4.51 15.65 9.32
C ALA A 496 5.63 16.32 8.48
N MET A 497 6.80 16.60 9.05
CA MET A 497 7.90 17.33 8.39
C MET A 497 8.87 16.40 7.63
N LEU A 498 8.81 15.08 7.85
CA LEU A 498 9.76 14.12 7.27
C LEU A 498 9.68 14.04 5.74
N ASN A 499 8.49 14.21 5.15
CA ASN A 499 8.35 14.26 3.68
C ASN A 499 8.87 15.58 3.08
N LYS A 500 9.01 16.61 3.91
CA LYS A 500 9.52 17.93 3.51
C LYS A 500 11.04 18.01 3.69
N GLU A 501 11.67 17.09 4.41
CA GLU A 501 13.13 16.95 4.45
C GLU A 501 13.69 16.51 3.09
N GLY A 502 14.82 17.09 2.70
CA GLY A 502 15.47 16.76 1.43
C GLY A 502 16.48 17.80 0.97
N LYS A 503 16.89 17.68 -0.29
CA LYS A 503 17.73 18.68 -0.96
C LYS A 503 16.85 19.56 -1.81
N TYR A 504 17.00 20.87 -1.65
CA TYR A 504 16.23 21.88 -2.38
C TYR A 504 17.15 22.74 -3.22
N LEU A 505 16.78 22.96 -4.48
CA LEU A 505 17.35 24.04 -5.27
C LEU A 505 16.72 25.34 -4.82
N THR A 506 17.55 26.29 -4.39
CA THR A 506 17.11 27.62 -3.97
C THR A 506 17.25 28.65 -5.08
N PHE A 507 16.35 29.63 -5.12
CA PHE A 507 16.35 30.69 -6.12
C PHE A 507 15.67 31.95 -5.57
N ASN A 508 15.92 33.08 -6.23
CA ASN A 508 15.39 34.38 -5.84
C ASN A 508 14.20 34.78 -6.72
N LEU A 509 13.21 35.43 -6.10
CA LEU A 509 12.25 36.31 -6.76
C LEU A 509 12.21 37.63 -5.98
N GLY A 510 12.77 38.69 -6.55
CA GLY A 510 13.02 39.95 -5.84
C GLY A 510 13.89 39.72 -4.60
N GLU A 511 13.39 40.15 -3.45
CA GLU A 511 14.08 40.03 -2.15
C GLU A 511 13.75 38.72 -1.41
N GLN A 512 12.93 37.85 -1.99
CA GLN A 512 12.49 36.59 -1.37
C GLN A 512 13.21 35.39 -1.96
N GLU A 513 13.59 34.46 -1.08
CA GLU A 513 14.20 33.19 -1.43
C GLU A 513 13.21 32.03 -1.35
N PHE A 514 13.19 31.24 -2.41
CA PHE A 514 12.32 30.07 -2.56
C PHE A 514 13.14 28.80 -2.75
N GLY A 515 12.52 27.65 -2.46
CA GLY A 515 13.11 26.34 -2.67
C GLY A 515 12.18 25.38 -3.40
N ILE A 516 12.70 24.65 -4.39
CA ILE A 516 12.01 23.53 -5.05
C ILE A 516 12.79 22.24 -4.78
N ASP A 517 12.09 21.15 -4.47
CA ASP A 517 12.69 19.83 -4.26
C ASP A 517 13.52 19.44 -5.49
N ILE A 518 14.80 19.12 -5.28
CA ILE A 518 15.72 18.79 -6.38
C ILE A 518 15.25 17.59 -7.20
N LEU A 519 14.46 16.69 -6.59
CA LEU A 519 13.92 15.50 -7.28
C LEU A 519 12.88 15.87 -8.35
N LYS A 520 12.35 17.09 -8.35
CA LYS A 520 11.40 17.61 -9.35
C LYS A 520 12.09 18.32 -10.51
N ILE A 521 13.40 18.56 -10.41
CA ILE A 521 14.16 19.37 -11.36
C ILE A 521 14.93 18.47 -12.32
N ARG A 522 14.71 18.69 -13.62
CA ARG A 522 15.41 17.98 -14.69
C ARG A 522 16.73 18.65 -15.04
N GLU A 523 16.68 19.95 -15.30
CA GLU A 523 17.87 20.76 -15.60
C GLU A 523 17.58 22.25 -15.37
N ILE A 524 18.64 23.05 -15.24
CA ILE A 524 18.58 24.50 -15.13
C ILE A 524 19.26 25.05 -16.38
N ILE A 525 18.60 25.97 -17.08
CA ILE A 525 19.14 26.63 -18.26
C ILE A 525 19.12 28.14 -18.07
N GLY A 526 20.09 28.83 -18.67
CA GLY A 526 20.02 30.29 -18.78
C GLY A 526 18.84 30.72 -19.65
N MET A 527 18.46 31.99 -19.56
CA MET A 527 17.37 32.55 -20.37
C MET A 527 17.64 32.33 -21.87
N ILE A 528 16.65 31.73 -22.56
CA ILE A 528 16.63 31.53 -24.01
C ILE A 528 15.38 32.19 -24.59
N PRO A 529 15.36 32.54 -25.89
CA PRO A 529 14.22 33.22 -26.50
C PRO A 529 12.91 32.44 -26.32
N ILE A 530 11.95 33.04 -25.62
CA ILE A 530 10.60 32.50 -25.45
C ILE A 530 9.74 32.95 -26.63
N ARG A 531 9.13 31.98 -27.32
CA ARG A 531 8.14 32.28 -28.37
C ARG A 531 6.76 32.39 -27.73
N THR A 532 6.16 33.56 -27.83
CA THR A 532 4.81 33.84 -27.33
C THR A 532 3.76 33.01 -28.05
N VAL A 533 2.80 32.50 -27.28
CA VAL A 533 1.64 31.76 -27.77
C VAL A 533 0.39 32.58 -27.44
N PRO A 534 -0.48 32.87 -28.42
CA PRO A 534 -1.71 33.64 -28.18
C PRO A 534 -2.65 32.95 -27.19
N GLN A 535 -3.48 33.75 -26.50
CA GLN A 535 -4.56 33.28 -25.62
C GLN A 535 -4.12 32.52 -24.36
N LEU A 536 -2.84 32.56 -23.99
CA LEU A 536 -2.38 32.05 -22.71
C LEU A 536 -2.52 33.11 -21.60
N PRO A 537 -2.71 32.68 -20.34
CA PRO A 537 -2.69 33.60 -19.22
C PRO A 537 -1.37 34.37 -19.12
N PRO A 538 -1.37 35.59 -18.54
CA PRO A 538 -0.19 36.45 -18.52
C PRO A 538 1.06 35.81 -17.90
N PHE A 539 0.88 34.91 -16.93
CA PHE A 539 1.98 34.20 -16.28
C PHE A 539 2.59 33.07 -17.11
N ILE A 540 2.00 32.69 -18.26
CA ILE A 540 2.61 31.77 -19.22
C ILE A 540 3.17 32.58 -20.39
N LYS A 541 4.50 32.75 -20.41
CA LYS A 541 5.19 33.61 -21.38
C LYS A 541 5.22 33.02 -22.78
N GLY A 542 5.03 31.71 -22.91
CA GLY A 542 5.00 31.00 -24.18
C GLY A 542 5.79 29.71 -24.11
N VAL A 543 6.52 29.38 -25.18
CA VAL A 543 7.28 28.13 -25.30
C VAL A 543 8.73 28.37 -25.70
N VAL A 544 9.61 27.50 -25.23
CA VAL A 544 11.01 27.43 -25.66
C VAL A 544 11.29 26.11 -26.36
N ASN A 545 12.28 26.11 -27.26
CA ASN A 545 12.77 24.88 -27.85
C ASN A 545 14.07 24.47 -27.13
N LEU A 546 14.00 23.39 -26.36
CA LEU A 546 15.14 22.82 -25.65
C LEU A 546 15.46 21.44 -26.22
N ARG A 547 16.59 21.34 -26.94
CA ARG A 547 17.06 20.10 -27.58
C ARG A 547 16.00 19.41 -28.46
N GLY A 548 15.22 20.19 -29.20
CA GLY A 548 14.17 19.69 -30.08
C GLY A 548 12.82 19.43 -29.40
N LYS A 549 12.72 19.59 -28.07
CA LYS A 549 11.46 19.53 -27.33
C LYS A 549 10.90 20.93 -27.13
N VAL A 550 9.59 21.07 -27.34
CA VAL A 550 8.85 22.30 -27.04
C VAL A 550 8.45 22.25 -25.58
N ILE A 551 8.92 23.21 -24.78
CA ILE A 551 8.66 23.28 -23.34
C ILE A 551 7.95 24.61 -23.06
N PRO A 552 6.74 24.61 -22.47
CA PRO A 552 6.11 25.86 -22.03
C PRO A 552 6.85 26.48 -20.86
N VAL A 553 6.85 27.81 -20.80
CA VAL A 553 7.55 28.58 -19.76
C VAL A 553 6.57 29.46 -19.00
N MET A 554 6.50 29.23 -17.69
CA MET A 554 5.79 30.04 -16.71
C MET A 554 6.74 31.07 -16.10
N ASP A 555 6.31 32.33 -15.99
CA ASP A 555 6.99 33.33 -15.20
C ASP A 555 6.48 33.31 -13.76
N LEU A 556 7.35 32.96 -12.81
CA LEU A 556 6.94 32.73 -11.44
C LEU A 556 6.59 34.03 -10.70
N ARG A 557 7.17 35.17 -11.09
CA ARG A 557 6.79 36.49 -10.54
C ARG A 557 5.34 36.79 -10.89
N LEU A 558 5.00 36.64 -12.16
CA LEU A 558 3.63 36.86 -12.64
C LEU A 558 2.65 35.86 -12.01
N ARG A 559 3.05 34.60 -11.83
CA ARG A 559 2.23 33.59 -11.15
C ARG A 559 1.94 33.97 -9.70
N PHE A 560 2.88 34.59 -9.01
CA PHE A 560 2.73 35.05 -7.63
C PHE A 560 2.20 36.49 -7.51
N GLY A 561 1.77 37.10 -8.62
CA GLY A 561 1.22 38.46 -8.64
C GLY A 561 2.27 39.56 -8.34
N MET A 562 3.56 39.27 -8.55
CA MET A 562 4.65 40.22 -8.44
C MET A 562 4.82 41.03 -9.73
N ASP A 563 5.43 42.21 -9.63
CA ASP A 563 5.72 43.06 -10.79
C ASP A 563 6.64 42.36 -11.79
N GLU A 564 6.33 42.48 -13.08
CA GLU A 564 7.18 42.00 -14.17
C GLU A 564 8.51 42.77 -14.22
N VAL A 565 9.60 42.05 -14.48
CA VAL A 565 10.93 42.63 -14.62
C VAL A 565 11.59 42.12 -15.91
N ASP A 566 12.47 42.92 -16.49
CA ASP A 566 13.24 42.51 -17.66
C ASP A 566 14.16 41.34 -17.32
N TYR A 567 14.21 40.35 -18.22
CA TYR A 567 15.10 39.21 -18.07
C TYR A 567 16.55 39.63 -18.27
N THR A 568 17.41 39.15 -17.39
CA THR A 568 18.84 39.46 -17.38
C THR A 568 19.68 38.19 -17.59
N ASP A 569 20.99 38.33 -17.71
CA ASP A 569 21.92 37.20 -17.80
C ASP A 569 21.90 36.30 -16.54
N ARG A 570 21.33 36.79 -15.42
CA ARG A 570 21.14 36.02 -14.19
C ARG A 570 19.83 35.23 -14.18
N THR A 571 18.87 35.60 -15.02
CA THR A 571 17.56 34.96 -15.09
C THR A 571 17.71 33.56 -15.68
N CYS A 572 17.12 32.58 -14.99
CA CYS A 572 17.20 31.17 -15.35
C CYS A 572 15.80 30.61 -15.61
N ILE A 573 15.74 29.59 -16.46
CA ILE A 573 14.56 28.72 -16.59
C ILE A 573 14.90 27.40 -15.88
N ILE A 574 14.18 27.09 -14.82
CA ILE A 574 14.23 25.79 -14.15
C ILE A 574 13.28 24.85 -14.89
N VAL A 575 13.81 23.81 -15.51
CA VAL A 575 13.02 22.81 -16.22
C VAL A 575 12.61 21.72 -15.25
N LEU A 576 11.31 21.62 -15.03
CA LEU A 576 10.67 20.66 -14.15
C LEU A 576 10.10 19.50 -14.94
N GLU A 577 9.99 18.36 -14.28
CA GLU A 577 9.46 17.14 -14.85
C GLU A 577 8.40 16.55 -13.92
N HIS A 578 7.24 16.25 -14.49
CA HIS A 578 6.11 15.67 -13.76
C HIS A 578 5.51 14.53 -14.59
N GLU A 579 5.14 13.43 -13.95
CA GLU A 579 4.48 12.30 -14.61
C GLU A 579 2.97 12.34 -14.40
N ILE A 580 2.20 12.46 -15.48
CA ILE A 580 0.74 12.31 -15.47
C ILE A 580 0.39 11.13 -16.37
N ASP A 581 -0.39 10.15 -15.88
CA ASP A 581 -0.88 8.99 -16.65
C ASP A 581 0.20 8.28 -17.51
N ALA A 582 1.39 8.10 -16.92
CA ALA A 582 2.58 7.51 -17.57
C ALA A 582 3.16 8.31 -18.77
N LYS A 583 2.75 9.57 -18.94
CA LYS A 583 3.41 10.56 -19.79
C LYS A 583 4.25 11.50 -18.95
N THR A 584 5.48 11.74 -19.39
CA THR A 584 6.38 12.70 -18.77
C THR A 584 6.16 14.08 -19.38
N ILE A 585 5.64 14.98 -18.56
CA ILE A 585 5.35 16.37 -18.89
C ILE A 585 6.49 17.25 -18.39
N GLN A 586 6.89 18.23 -19.20
CA GLN A 586 7.95 19.17 -18.85
C GLN A 586 7.45 20.60 -18.88
N MET A 587 7.80 21.38 -17.87
CA MET A 587 7.50 22.80 -17.79
C MET A 587 8.74 23.56 -17.35
N GLY A 588 9.02 24.67 -18.02
CA GLY A 588 10.02 25.64 -17.59
C GLY A 588 9.41 26.67 -16.65
N ILE A 589 10.12 27.03 -15.59
CA ILE A 589 9.76 28.15 -14.72
C ILE A 589 10.89 29.18 -14.75
N ALA A 590 10.56 30.40 -15.18
CA ALA A 590 11.47 31.53 -15.17
C ALA A 590 11.55 32.15 -13.76
N VAL A 591 12.78 32.32 -13.26
CA VAL A 591 13.11 32.86 -11.94
C VAL A 591 14.24 33.88 -12.06
N ASP A 592 14.34 34.82 -11.12
CA ASP A 592 15.28 35.96 -11.22
C ASP A 592 16.74 35.51 -11.20
N SER A 593 17.05 34.52 -10.36
CA SER A 593 18.35 33.84 -10.32
C SER A 593 18.26 32.57 -9.50
N VAL A 594 19.08 31.58 -9.84
CA VAL A 594 19.29 30.39 -8.99
C VAL A 594 20.45 30.66 -8.03
N SER A 595 20.28 30.25 -6.78
CA SER A 595 21.28 30.37 -5.73
C SER A 595 22.08 29.06 -5.63
N GLU A 596 21.74 28.20 -4.67
CA GLU A 596 22.48 26.96 -4.41
C GLU A 596 21.55 25.79 -4.06
N VAL A 597 22.12 24.58 -3.96
CA VAL A 597 21.40 23.40 -3.50
C VAL A 597 21.68 23.19 -2.01
N LEU A 598 20.64 23.28 -1.18
CA LEU A 598 20.77 23.15 0.27
C LEU A 598 20.06 21.89 0.81
N PRO A 599 20.68 21.17 1.75
CA PRO A 599 19.98 20.17 2.54
C PRO A 599 19.10 20.87 3.60
N ILE A 600 17.79 20.67 3.53
CA ILE A 600 16.83 21.15 4.52
C ILE A 600 16.42 19.96 5.39
N LYS A 601 16.57 20.08 6.71
CA LYS A 601 16.22 19.05 7.70
C LYS A 601 14.81 19.26 8.25
N ALA A 602 14.12 18.19 8.63
CA ALA A 602 12.77 18.28 9.22
C ALA A 602 12.72 19.20 10.45
N SER A 603 13.79 19.24 11.26
CA SER A 603 13.89 20.09 12.45
C SER A 603 13.98 21.59 12.15
N THR A 604 14.31 21.98 10.92
CA THR A 604 14.39 23.38 10.50
C THR A 604 13.13 23.84 9.78
N ILE A 605 12.16 22.94 9.59
CA ILE A 605 10.94 23.20 8.83
C ILE A 605 9.82 23.57 9.82
N GLU A 606 9.17 24.68 9.53
CA GLU A 606 7.95 25.11 10.18
C GLU A 606 6.78 25.04 9.21
N ASP A 607 5.59 24.74 9.72
CA ASP A 607 4.38 24.85 8.92
C ASP A 607 4.13 26.29 8.50
N THR A 608 3.41 26.43 7.39
CA THR A 608 3.09 27.72 6.80
C THR A 608 2.29 28.58 7.78
N PRO A 609 2.78 29.77 8.17
CA PRO A 609 1.99 30.67 8.99
C PRO A 609 0.74 31.12 8.22
N SER A 610 -0.42 31.13 8.88
CA SER A 610 -1.72 31.48 8.28
C SER A 610 -1.87 32.98 7.96
N PHE A 611 -0.85 33.80 8.23
CA PHE A 611 -0.87 35.24 8.04
C PHE A 611 0.47 35.76 7.52
N GLY A 612 0.44 36.65 6.52
CA GLY A 612 1.54 37.56 6.20
C GLY A 612 2.34 37.29 4.91
N THR A 613 1.99 36.28 4.10
CA THR A 613 2.63 36.06 2.79
C THR A 613 1.83 36.73 1.67
N SER A 614 2.52 37.40 0.74
CA SER A 614 1.93 37.96 -0.50
C SER A 614 1.54 36.88 -1.52
N ILE A 615 1.78 35.61 -1.18
CA ILE A 615 1.61 34.44 -2.02
C ILE A 615 0.52 33.57 -1.41
N ASP A 616 -0.30 32.99 -2.28
CA ASP A 616 -1.30 32.01 -1.88
C ASP A 616 -0.66 30.86 -1.10
N THR A 617 -1.15 30.62 0.11
CA THR A 617 -0.66 29.55 1.00
C THR A 617 -0.74 28.17 0.36
N ARG A 618 -1.60 27.96 -0.65
CA ARG A 618 -1.72 26.72 -1.42
C ARG A 618 -0.47 26.40 -2.25
N HIS A 619 0.37 27.38 -2.56
CA HIS A 619 1.60 27.20 -3.32
C HIS A 619 2.81 26.90 -2.43
N ILE A 620 2.66 26.98 -1.11
CA ILE A 620 3.76 26.85 -0.16
C ILE A 620 3.69 25.48 0.52
N LEU A 621 4.74 24.68 0.35
CA LEU A 621 4.92 23.40 1.01
C LEU A 621 5.26 23.58 2.50
N ALA A 622 6.20 24.47 2.81
CA ALA A 622 6.59 24.85 4.17
C ALA A 622 7.57 26.05 4.19
N VAL A 623 7.95 26.48 5.38
CA VAL A 623 8.98 27.49 5.60
C VAL A 623 10.19 26.83 6.28
N ALA A 624 11.39 27.03 5.75
CA ALA A 624 12.63 26.54 6.34
C ALA A 624 13.43 27.68 6.99
N LYS A 625 13.72 27.55 8.30
CA LYS A 625 14.62 28.46 9.03
C LYS A 625 16.03 27.90 9.03
N ILE A 626 16.91 28.50 8.24
CA ILE A 626 18.32 28.14 8.19
C ILE A 626 19.19 29.29 8.71
N GLU A 627 20.48 29.05 8.91
CA GLU A 627 21.41 30.05 9.49
C GLU A 627 21.43 31.37 8.70
N ASP A 628 21.30 31.31 7.37
CA ASP A 628 21.30 32.48 6.47
C ASP A 628 19.91 33.10 6.22
N GLY A 629 18.88 32.72 7.00
CA GLY A 629 17.55 33.33 6.94
C GLY A 629 16.42 32.35 6.65
N VAL A 630 15.28 32.89 6.21
CA VAL A 630 14.04 32.13 5.98
C VAL A 630 13.87 31.85 4.49
N LYS A 631 13.61 30.59 4.14
CA LYS A 631 13.36 30.15 2.76
C LYS A 631 11.96 29.55 2.64
N ILE A 632 11.24 29.92 1.58
CA ILE A 632 9.89 29.43 1.31
C ILE A 632 9.98 28.22 0.39
N LEU A 633 9.63 27.03 0.89
CA LEU A 633 9.60 25.81 0.09
C LEU A 633 8.29 25.73 -0.67
N LEU A 634 8.34 25.56 -1.99
CA LEU A 634 7.15 25.57 -2.85
C LEU A 634 6.60 24.16 -3.07
N ASP A 635 5.27 24.04 -3.06
CA ASP A 635 4.57 22.89 -3.63
C ASP A 635 4.44 23.10 -5.14
N ILE A 636 5.47 22.67 -5.87
CA ILE A 636 5.59 23.00 -7.29
C ILE A 636 4.51 22.33 -8.15
N ASP A 637 3.98 21.18 -7.71
CA ASP A 637 2.89 20.52 -8.41
C ASP A 637 1.62 21.38 -8.30
N HIS A 638 1.35 21.96 -7.12
CA HIS A 638 0.22 22.89 -6.94
C HIS A 638 0.42 24.25 -7.62
N VAL A 639 1.66 24.71 -7.73
CA VAL A 639 1.99 25.93 -8.49
C VAL A 639 1.67 25.76 -9.97
N ILE A 640 1.98 24.59 -10.55
CA ILE A 640 1.81 24.31 -11.97
C ILE A 640 0.40 23.83 -12.32
N PHE A 641 -0.20 22.96 -11.50
CA PHE A 641 -1.43 22.21 -11.82
C PHE A 641 -2.57 22.51 -10.84
N GLY A 642 -2.70 23.75 -10.37
CA GLY A 642 -3.81 24.15 -9.50
C GLY A 642 -5.17 23.90 -10.15
N GLN A 643 -6.23 23.69 -9.36
CA GLN A 643 -7.59 23.38 -9.86
C GLN A 643 -8.18 24.42 -10.84
N GLU A 644 -7.58 25.61 -10.92
CA GLU A 644 -7.98 26.70 -11.82
C GLU A 644 -7.27 26.64 -13.19
N ASP A 645 -6.35 25.70 -13.40
CA ASP A 645 -5.42 25.64 -14.54
C ASP A 645 -5.67 24.48 -15.53
N GLN A 646 -6.94 24.09 -15.75
CA GLN A 646 -7.32 23.03 -16.73
C GLN A 646 -6.69 23.22 -18.12
N PHE A 647 -6.43 24.47 -18.53
CA PHE A 647 -5.81 24.79 -19.81
C PHE A 647 -4.31 24.39 -19.90
N ILE A 648 -3.60 24.23 -18.77
CA ILE A 648 -2.20 23.82 -18.75
C ILE A 648 -2.08 22.35 -19.11
N GLU A 649 -3.00 21.51 -18.63
CA GLU A 649 -3.09 20.10 -19.02
C GLU A 649 -3.37 19.97 -20.52
N GLU A 650 -4.29 20.77 -21.07
CA GLU A 650 -4.60 20.80 -22.51
C GLU A 650 -3.41 21.27 -23.37
N LEU A 651 -2.59 22.21 -22.87
CA LEU A 651 -1.38 22.67 -23.57
C LEU A 651 -0.27 21.60 -23.62
N LEU A 652 -0.26 20.70 -22.64
CA LEU A 652 0.80 19.71 -22.41
C LEU A 652 0.50 18.33 -23.01
N GLY A 653 -0.76 18.05 -23.39
CA GLY A 653 -1.14 16.96 -24.30
C GLY A 653 -1.83 15.77 -23.67
#